data_AF-A0A2N9HAY5-F1
#
_entry.id   AF-A0A2N9HAY5-F1
#
_cell.length_a   1.000
_cell.length_b   1.000
_cell.length_c   1.000
_cell.angle_alpha   90.00
_cell.angle_beta   90.00
_cell.angle_gamma   90.00
#
_symmetry.space_group_name_H-M   'P 1'
#
loop_
_entity.id
_entity.type
_entity.pdbx_description
1 polymer ?
#
loop_
_entity_poly.entity_id
_entity_poly.type
_entity_poly.pdbx_seq_one_letter_code
_entity_poly.pdbx_strand_id
1 'polypeptide(L)'
;MLLPFFASLSHADNNSTSMISPRTICMSTPYPSYCKSMLPNRATNVHDYGRFSIHKSLLQSRIFFNQVDQYLQHRSSLSTTTIRALEDCRLLTELNMDFLSSSIEIINKITSGNLPDSDVDTVQTLLSAILTNQQTCLDGLHESNSASSVTNELSIPLSNDTKLYSVSLALFTKGWVPKSRTWKPMRKHVAFRNGRLPLRMSTQKRAIYESVRRRKLLQSTSDWINVYDIVIVSQDGSGNFTTINDAINAAPINTASTDGYFLIYVTTGVYEEYVSIAKHKRYLLMIGDGINQTIITGNKSFGGGWKTFNSATFAVVALGFVAMDITFRNTAGAVKHQAVAVRNGADLSTFYSCSFEGYQDTLYTHSLRQFYRECDIYGTVDFIFGNAVVLLQNCNIYPRMPMHGQFNSIIAQGRTDLYQNTGTSIHNCTIRAADDLASSNTTTQTYLGRPWKEYSRIVYMQCFMDSLINPTGWHEWDGNFALSTLYYAEYNNTGPGSNTTNRVTWSGYHPSRAAPSTPESLLPFFLSLLAFSLAQLVPSQPEPDRATPSSTVSPIAPRTDPTVPCTDLLLPRFSCISNANNELTIGVFGFSGSDLGLWIGHGNGGWITEKFVQVFIYSEIASQLKEIAIAFKNQGPVDANELYEAMMTTEGFAEEMLASAFDYMIQEEKVGRAFMAKAPKLRKLWLENYFTKNM
;
A
#
# COMPACT_ATOMS: atom_id res chain seq x y z
N MET A 1 36.61 8.16 24.58
CA MET A 1 35.55 8.55 25.54
C MET A 1 34.50 9.34 24.76
N LEU A 2 33.56 8.65 24.14
CA LEU A 2 32.20 8.33 24.65
C LEU A 2 31.20 9.49 24.42
N LEU A 3 30.50 9.37 23.28
CA LEU A 3 29.10 9.69 22.96
C LEU A 3 28.41 10.88 23.67
N PRO A 4 27.72 11.73 22.88
CA PRO A 4 26.42 12.24 23.27
C PRO A 4 25.32 11.69 22.36
N PHE A 5 24.43 10.91 22.97
CA PHE A 5 22.98 10.85 22.73
C PHE A 5 22.45 10.97 21.29
N PHE A 6 22.47 9.85 20.56
CA PHE A 6 21.41 9.52 19.60
C PHE A 6 20.43 8.56 20.28
N ALA A 7 19.45 9.13 20.98
CA ALA A 7 18.28 8.40 21.43
C ALA A 7 17.09 9.36 21.53
N SER A 8 16.24 9.35 20.50
CA SER A 8 14.81 9.51 20.72
C SER A 8 14.06 8.69 19.66
N LEU A 9 14.03 7.38 19.92
CA LEU A 9 12.79 6.62 19.79
C LEU A 9 11.68 7.45 20.47
N SER A 10 10.46 7.44 19.94
CA SER A 10 9.27 7.96 20.63
C SER A 10 8.09 7.12 20.15
N HIS A 11 7.62 6.09 20.86
CA HIS A 11 7.28 5.85 22.28
C HIS A 11 5.84 6.29 22.61
N ALA A 12 4.90 5.34 22.69
CA ALA A 12 3.80 5.45 23.64
C ALA A 12 4.35 5.21 25.06
N ASP A 13 4.23 6.17 25.97
CA ASP A 13 4.46 5.88 27.38
C ASP A 13 3.32 4.98 27.91
N ASN A 14 3.67 3.91 28.62
CA ASN A 14 2.69 3.00 29.25
C ASN A 14 1.83 3.68 30.32
N ASN A 15 2.02 4.99 30.58
CA ASN A 15 1.28 5.79 31.52
C ASN A 15 0.55 6.95 30.80
N SER A 16 -0.48 6.60 30.04
CA SER A 16 -1.37 7.52 29.29
C SER A 16 -2.06 8.59 30.16
N THR A 17 -2.07 8.41 31.48
CA THR A 17 -2.73 9.31 32.46
C THR A 17 -1.74 10.19 33.24
N SER A 18 -0.43 10.04 33.03
CA SER A 18 0.56 10.81 33.78
C SER A 18 0.54 12.29 33.38
N MET A 19 0.55 13.18 34.38
CA MET A 19 0.66 14.62 34.14
C MET A 19 2.10 14.96 33.74
N ILE A 20 2.27 15.59 32.59
CA ILE A 20 3.56 15.97 32.03
C ILE A 20 3.57 17.49 31.85
N SER A 21 4.69 18.15 32.17
CA SER A 21 4.82 19.59 31.93
C SER A 21 4.96 19.90 30.43
N PRO A 22 4.55 21.09 29.94
CA PRO A 22 4.80 21.52 28.57
C PRO A 22 6.29 21.46 28.22
N ARG A 23 7.17 21.79 29.18
CA ARG A 23 8.62 21.75 28.98
C ARG A 23 9.12 20.35 28.64
N THR A 24 8.60 19.33 29.33
CA THR A 24 9.00 17.93 29.16
C THR A 24 8.43 17.34 27.86
N ILE A 25 7.13 17.52 27.61
CA ILE A 25 6.49 16.91 26.44
C ILE A 25 6.99 17.51 25.12
N CYS A 26 7.32 18.80 25.08
CA CYS A 26 7.80 19.45 23.87
C CYS A 26 9.20 18.99 23.43
N MET A 27 10.00 18.36 24.31
CA MET A 27 11.29 17.81 23.92
C MET A 27 11.17 16.62 22.98
N SER A 28 10.01 15.97 22.91
CA SER A 28 9.72 14.90 21.94
C SER A 28 9.01 15.41 20.68
N THR A 29 9.18 16.68 20.32
CA THR A 29 8.64 17.25 19.08
C THR A 29 9.78 17.84 18.25
N PRO A 30 9.66 17.91 16.91
CA PRO A 30 10.72 18.49 16.07
C PRO A 30 10.98 19.98 16.36
N TYR A 31 10.00 20.68 16.96
CA TYR A 31 10.10 22.10 17.28
C TYR A 31 9.84 22.39 18.78
N PRO A 32 10.76 22.02 19.70
CA PRO A 32 10.52 22.14 21.14
C PRO A 32 10.23 23.56 21.62
N SER A 33 10.92 24.56 21.07
CA SER A 33 10.71 25.97 21.44
C SER A 33 9.35 26.48 20.97
N TYR A 34 8.95 26.14 19.74
CA TYR A 34 7.64 26.51 19.20
C TYR A 34 6.52 25.81 19.99
N CYS A 35 6.64 24.50 20.23
CA CYS A 35 5.72 23.71 21.05
C CYS A 35 5.49 24.34 22.45
N LYS A 36 6.54 24.83 23.13
CA LYS A 36 6.39 25.48 24.43
C LYS A 36 5.61 26.80 24.35
N SER A 37 5.83 27.57 23.29
CA SER A 37 5.15 28.85 23.07
C SER A 37 3.66 28.68 22.75
N MET A 38 3.29 27.56 22.12
CA MET A 38 1.91 27.33 21.68
C MET A 38 1.04 26.57 22.68
N LEU A 39 1.60 25.72 23.54
CA LEU A 39 0.85 24.89 24.52
C LEU A 39 0.45 25.70 25.76
N PRO A 40 -0.66 25.32 26.44
CA PRO A 40 -1.06 25.97 27.69
C PRO A 40 -0.02 25.72 28.78
N ASN A 41 0.25 26.74 29.62
CA ASN A 41 1.18 26.65 30.74
C ASN A 41 0.59 25.91 31.96
N ARG A 42 0.04 24.72 31.72
CA ARG A 42 -0.52 23.83 32.73
C ARG A 42 -0.11 22.40 32.40
N ALA A 43 0.34 21.66 33.40
CA ALA A 43 0.65 20.23 33.24
C ALA A 43 -0.64 19.44 32.98
N THR A 44 -0.61 18.59 31.96
CA THR A 44 -1.68 17.63 31.65
C THR A 44 -1.09 16.38 30.97
N ASN A 45 -1.92 15.42 30.61
CA ASN A 45 -1.51 14.21 29.90
C ASN A 45 -1.24 14.49 28.41
N VAL A 46 -0.55 13.55 27.75
CA VAL A 46 -0.19 13.64 26.32
C VAL A 46 -1.40 13.77 25.40
N HIS A 47 -2.51 13.11 25.73
CA HIS A 47 -3.72 13.14 24.91
C HIS A 47 -4.36 14.53 24.89
N ASP A 48 -4.39 15.22 26.02
CA ASP A 48 -4.93 16.58 26.09
C ASP A 48 -4.07 17.59 25.33
N TYR A 49 -2.74 17.45 25.38
CA TYR A 49 -1.86 18.25 24.53
C TYR A 49 -2.05 17.95 23.05
N GLY A 50 -2.19 16.67 22.68
CA GLY A 50 -2.51 16.25 21.32
C GLY A 50 -3.81 16.88 20.83
N ARG A 51 -4.92 16.70 21.57
CA ARG A 51 -6.23 17.30 21.25
C ARG A 51 -6.13 18.81 21.12
N PHE A 52 -5.50 19.50 22.09
CA PHE A 52 -5.32 20.94 22.04
C PHE A 52 -4.58 21.39 20.78
N SER A 53 -3.47 20.73 20.45
CA SER A 53 -2.66 21.08 19.28
C SER A 53 -3.43 20.89 17.96
N ILE A 54 -4.21 19.82 17.83
CA ILE A 54 -5.02 19.54 16.63
C ILE A 54 -6.16 20.57 16.49
N HIS A 55 -6.82 20.95 17.58
CA HIS A 55 -7.82 22.03 17.55
C HIS A 55 -7.19 23.37 17.17
N LYS A 56 -6.00 23.69 17.71
CA LYS A 56 -5.27 24.90 17.35
C LYS A 56 -4.85 24.89 15.87
N SER A 57 -4.43 23.74 15.35
CA SER A 57 -4.15 23.51 13.93
C SER A 57 -5.37 23.83 13.06
N LEU A 58 -6.58 23.41 13.46
CA LEU A 58 -7.80 23.71 12.70
C LEU A 58 -8.10 25.21 12.67
N LEU A 59 -7.93 25.89 13.80
CA LEU A 59 -8.11 27.35 13.88
C LEU A 59 -7.11 28.09 12.99
N GLN A 60 -5.82 27.71 13.01
CA GLN A 60 -4.82 28.34 12.14
C GLN A 60 -5.09 28.08 10.65
N SER A 61 -5.50 26.85 10.30
CA SER A 61 -5.86 26.51 8.91
C SER A 61 -6.99 27.41 8.38
N ARG A 62 -7.98 27.75 9.21
CA ARG A 62 -9.06 28.70 8.84
C ARG A 62 -8.54 30.11 8.63
N ILE A 63 -7.60 30.57 9.45
CA ILE A 63 -6.98 31.89 9.31
C ILE A 63 -6.18 31.95 8.01
N PHE A 64 -5.33 30.96 7.75
CA PHE A 64 -4.53 30.88 6.54
C PHE A 64 -5.42 30.79 5.28
N PHE A 65 -6.49 30.00 5.32
CA PHE A 65 -7.48 29.94 4.23
C PHE A 65 -8.04 31.32 3.90
N ASN A 66 -8.47 32.08 4.91
CA ASN A 66 -9.02 33.42 4.71
C ASN A 66 -7.98 34.40 4.14
N GLN A 67 -6.70 34.29 4.54
CA GLN A 67 -5.62 35.09 3.98
C GLN A 67 -5.42 34.79 2.49
N VAL A 68 -5.37 33.51 2.12
CA VAL A 68 -5.26 33.10 0.71
C VAL A 68 -6.47 33.58 -0.10
N ASP A 69 -7.69 33.46 0.45
CA ASP A 69 -8.91 33.91 -0.22
C ASP A 69 -8.92 35.43 -0.43
N GLN A 70 -8.39 36.22 0.50
CA GLN A 70 -8.24 37.68 0.36
C GLN A 70 -7.33 38.06 -0.83
N TYR A 71 -6.20 37.38 -1.04
CA TYR A 71 -5.38 37.61 -2.23
C TYR A 71 -6.12 37.20 -3.51
N LEU A 72 -6.84 36.07 -3.46
CA LEU A 72 -7.63 35.58 -4.59
C LEU A 72 -8.88 36.42 -4.89
N GLN A 73 -9.29 37.35 -4.01
CA GLN A 73 -10.30 38.36 -4.31
C GLN A 73 -9.71 39.55 -5.09
N HIS A 74 -8.42 39.82 -4.93
CA HIS A 74 -7.69 40.92 -5.60
C HIS A 74 -6.84 40.42 -6.77
N ARG A 75 -7.39 39.52 -7.60
CA ARG A 75 -6.64 38.81 -8.66
C ARG A 75 -6.00 39.71 -9.70
N SER A 76 -6.57 40.88 -9.97
CA SER A 76 -6.13 41.78 -11.04
C SER A 76 -4.71 42.31 -10.88
N SER A 77 -4.16 42.29 -9.66
CA SER A 77 -2.77 42.70 -9.37
C SER A 77 -1.77 41.55 -9.41
N LEU A 78 -2.22 40.31 -9.64
CA LEU A 78 -1.40 39.10 -9.52
C LEU A 78 -1.10 38.48 -10.88
N SER A 79 0.10 37.88 -11.00
CA SER A 79 0.45 37.09 -12.17
C SER A 79 -0.43 35.83 -12.27
N THR A 80 -0.67 35.32 -13.47
CA THR A 80 -1.40 34.05 -13.66
C THR A 80 -0.76 32.88 -12.91
N THR A 81 0.58 32.84 -12.84
CA THR A 81 1.30 31.80 -12.10
C THR A 81 1.10 31.92 -10.59
N THR A 82 0.97 33.13 -10.05
CA THR A 82 0.67 33.38 -8.64
C THR A 82 -0.77 33.01 -8.31
N ILE A 83 -1.72 33.37 -9.18
CA ILE A 83 -3.14 33.00 -9.01
C ILE A 83 -3.28 31.49 -8.92
N ARG A 84 -2.64 30.74 -9.82
CA ARG A 84 -2.65 29.27 -9.81
C ARG A 84 -2.06 28.68 -8.53
N ALA A 85 -0.93 29.20 -8.06
CA ALA A 85 -0.32 28.75 -6.81
C ALA A 85 -1.23 29.03 -5.59
N LEU A 86 -1.89 30.20 -5.56
CA LEU A 86 -2.86 30.53 -4.51
C LEU A 86 -4.13 29.66 -4.58
N GLU A 87 -4.60 29.32 -5.78
CA GLU A 87 -5.71 28.37 -5.96
C GLU A 87 -5.35 26.97 -5.43
N ASP A 88 -4.10 26.53 -5.64
CA ASP A 88 -3.57 25.28 -5.08
C ASP A 88 -3.54 25.35 -3.56
N CYS A 89 -2.97 26.42 -2.99
CA CYS A 89 -2.97 26.65 -1.56
C CYS A 89 -4.39 26.62 -0.98
N ARG A 90 -5.36 27.28 -1.63
CA ARG A 90 -6.76 27.31 -1.18
C ARG A 90 -7.36 25.92 -1.11
N LEU A 91 -7.19 25.10 -2.17
CA LEU A 91 -7.66 23.71 -2.20
C LEU A 91 -7.00 22.87 -1.11
N LEU A 92 -5.68 22.97 -0.97
CA LEU A 92 -4.88 22.20 -0.02
C LEU A 92 -5.24 22.55 1.44
N THR A 93 -5.45 23.83 1.74
CA THR A 93 -5.92 24.27 3.05
C THR A 93 -7.35 23.83 3.34
N GLU A 94 -8.23 23.82 2.32
CA GLU A 94 -9.57 23.28 2.47
C GLU A 94 -9.55 21.79 2.85
N LEU A 95 -8.70 21.00 2.19
CA LEU A 95 -8.48 19.60 2.55
C LEU A 95 -7.89 19.46 3.97
N ASN A 96 -6.97 20.34 4.37
CA ASN A 96 -6.41 20.33 5.73
C ASN A 96 -7.50 20.55 6.79
N MET A 97 -8.43 21.48 6.55
CA MET A 97 -9.55 21.72 7.46
C MET A 97 -10.44 20.48 7.62
N ASP A 98 -10.72 19.75 6.52
CA ASP A 98 -11.47 18.50 6.58
C ASP A 98 -10.71 17.43 7.36
N PHE A 99 -9.42 17.24 7.06
CA PHE A 99 -8.57 16.25 7.72
C PHE A 99 -8.45 16.49 9.22
N LEU A 100 -8.32 17.77 9.64
CA LEU A 100 -8.30 18.16 11.05
C LEU A 100 -9.65 17.94 11.72
N SER A 101 -10.74 18.27 11.05
CA SER A 101 -12.09 18.07 11.57
C SER A 101 -12.38 16.58 11.79
N SER A 102 -12.10 15.73 10.80
CA SER A 102 -12.22 14.27 10.94
C SER A 102 -11.29 13.71 12.01
N SER A 103 -10.07 14.24 12.14
CA SER A 103 -9.15 13.83 13.21
C SER A 103 -9.73 14.17 14.59
N ILE A 104 -10.30 15.36 14.76
CA ILE A 104 -10.96 15.80 16.00
C ILE A 104 -12.16 14.91 16.33
N GLU A 105 -13.00 14.59 15.34
CA GLU A 105 -14.14 13.69 15.53
C GLU A 105 -13.68 12.32 16.04
N ILE A 106 -12.64 11.73 15.44
CA ILE A 106 -12.11 10.42 15.83
C ILE A 106 -11.52 10.45 17.25
N ILE A 107 -10.64 11.41 17.56
CA ILE A 107 -9.97 11.47 18.88
C ILE A 107 -10.92 11.84 20.03
N ASN A 108 -12.09 12.42 19.72
CA ASN A 108 -13.13 12.76 20.69
C ASN A 108 -14.13 11.61 20.94
N LYS A 109 -14.13 10.55 20.11
CA LYS A 109 -14.98 9.35 20.36
C LYS A 109 -14.70 8.70 21.72
N ILE A 110 -13.49 8.85 22.24
CA ILE A 110 -13.06 8.28 23.51
C ILE A 110 -12.39 9.37 24.35
N THR A 111 -13.00 9.72 25.48
CA THR A 111 -12.46 10.71 26.44
C THR A 111 -11.28 10.11 27.24
N SER A 112 -11.30 8.80 27.49
CA SER A 112 -10.28 8.05 28.25
C SER A 112 -10.13 6.62 27.69
N GLY A 113 -8.97 6.25 27.14
CA GLY A 113 -8.72 4.90 26.60
C GLY A 113 -7.91 4.90 25.30
N ASN A 114 -7.55 3.71 24.81
CA ASN A 114 -6.82 3.55 23.55
C ASN A 114 -7.79 3.59 22.36
N LEU A 115 -7.41 4.32 21.30
CA LEU A 115 -8.14 4.26 20.03
C LEU A 115 -7.93 2.89 19.36
N PRO A 116 -8.91 2.40 18.58
CA PRO A 116 -8.68 1.26 17.68
C PRO A 116 -7.49 1.52 16.76
N ASP A 117 -6.69 0.50 16.44
CA ASP A 117 -5.51 0.65 15.57
C ASP A 117 -5.85 1.30 14.21
N SER A 118 -7.02 0.98 13.65
CA SER A 118 -7.51 1.58 12.40
C SER A 118 -7.78 3.09 12.50
N ASP A 119 -8.27 3.54 13.66
CA ASP A 119 -8.53 4.95 13.94
C ASP A 119 -7.20 5.69 14.16
N VAL A 120 -6.25 5.05 14.86
CA VAL A 120 -4.89 5.58 15.03
C VAL A 120 -4.21 5.77 13.67
N ASP A 121 -4.25 4.75 12.80
CA ASP A 121 -3.69 4.80 11.46
C ASP A 121 -4.34 5.90 10.61
N THR A 122 -5.66 6.03 10.72
CA THR A 122 -6.41 7.05 9.97
C THR A 122 -5.99 8.44 10.41
N VAL A 123 -5.99 8.74 11.71
CA VAL A 123 -5.59 10.07 12.20
C VAL A 123 -4.13 10.38 11.90
N GLN A 124 -3.21 9.42 12.07
CA GLN A 124 -1.80 9.63 11.73
C GLN A 124 -1.62 9.94 10.23
N THR A 125 -2.35 9.24 9.37
CA THR A 125 -2.31 9.45 7.91
C THR A 125 -2.86 10.83 7.55
N LEU A 126 -3.98 11.24 8.15
CA LEU A 126 -4.59 12.56 7.94
C LEU A 126 -3.64 13.68 8.37
N LEU A 127 -3.05 13.57 9.58
CA LEU A 127 -2.06 14.52 10.08
C LEU A 127 -0.78 14.56 9.21
N SER A 128 -0.36 13.41 8.67
CA SER A 128 0.76 13.34 7.73
C SER A 128 0.43 14.05 6.42
N ALA A 129 -0.77 13.88 5.89
CA ALA A 129 -1.22 14.52 4.65
C ALA A 129 -1.33 16.04 4.78
N ILE A 130 -1.66 16.57 5.97
CA ILE A 130 -1.68 18.02 6.23
C ILE A 130 -0.31 18.65 6.01
N LEU A 131 0.75 18.04 6.54
CA LEU A 131 2.12 18.49 6.32
C LEU A 131 2.50 18.44 4.83
N THR A 132 2.08 17.39 4.11
CA THR A 132 2.28 17.29 2.66
C THR A 132 1.59 18.42 1.92
N ASN A 133 0.31 18.66 2.22
CA ASN A 133 -0.48 19.74 1.61
C ASN A 133 0.16 21.13 1.87
N GLN A 134 0.64 21.34 3.10
CA GLN A 134 1.32 22.58 3.48
C GLN A 134 2.62 22.79 2.68
N GLN A 135 3.42 21.73 2.54
CA GLN A 135 4.64 21.77 1.75
C GLN A 135 4.36 22.02 0.26
N THR A 136 3.34 21.36 -0.32
CA THR A 136 2.95 21.56 -1.72
C THR A 136 2.53 23.01 -1.99
N CYS A 137 1.75 23.62 -1.08
CA CYS A 137 1.39 25.03 -1.18
C CYS A 137 2.64 25.94 -1.15
N LEU A 138 3.56 25.69 -0.21
CA LEU A 138 4.81 26.44 -0.10
C LEU A 138 5.68 26.31 -1.36
N ASP A 139 5.86 25.08 -1.87
CA ASP A 139 6.63 24.80 -3.08
C ASP A 139 6.00 25.53 -4.30
N GLY A 140 4.67 25.50 -4.46
CA GLY A 140 3.98 26.22 -5.52
C GLY A 140 4.14 27.75 -5.46
N LEU A 141 4.19 28.32 -4.24
CA LEU A 141 4.46 29.75 -4.03
C LEU A 141 5.91 30.15 -4.33
N HIS A 142 6.88 29.26 -4.07
CA HIS A 142 8.29 29.47 -4.43
C HIS A 142 8.55 29.29 -5.93
N GLU A 143 7.88 28.31 -6.56
CA GLU A 143 7.99 28.07 -8.00
C GLU A 143 7.30 29.16 -8.81
N SER A 144 6.30 29.84 -8.26
CA SER A 144 5.74 31.03 -8.87
C SER A 144 6.73 32.18 -8.64
N ASN A 145 7.06 32.93 -9.70
CA ASN A 145 7.69 34.26 -9.58
C ASN A 145 6.69 35.25 -8.97
N SER A 146 6.06 34.85 -7.86
CA SER A 146 5.09 35.64 -7.13
C SER A 146 5.75 36.93 -6.68
N ALA A 147 4.97 38.01 -6.71
CA ALA A 147 5.43 39.28 -6.20
C ALA A 147 6.04 39.03 -4.81
N SER A 148 7.24 39.56 -4.57
CA SER A 148 7.97 39.33 -3.33
C SER A 148 7.11 39.62 -2.10
N SER A 149 6.15 40.54 -2.20
CA SER A 149 5.15 40.81 -1.16
C SER A 149 4.30 39.59 -0.79
N VAL A 150 3.66 38.91 -1.76
CA VAL A 150 2.78 37.76 -1.50
C VAL A 150 3.55 36.59 -0.89
N THR A 151 4.71 36.27 -1.46
CA THR A 151 5.55 35.18 -0.95
C THR A 151 6.08 35.51 0.44
N ASN A 152 6.55 36.73 0.68
CA ASN A 152 7.04 37.13 2.00
C ASN A 152 5.92 37.14 3.06
N GLU A 153 4.75 37.68 2.73
CA GLU A 153 3.60 37.78 3.66
C GLU A 153 3.02 36.40 4.02
N LEU A 154 2.93 35.46 3.07
CA LEU A 154 2.42 34.11 3.33
C LEU A 154 3.47 33.14 3.87
N SER A 155 4.78 33.38 3.66
CA SER A 155 5.85 32.48 4.11
C SER A 155 5.88 32.30 5.63
N ILE A 156 5.64 33.37 6.41
CA ILE A 156 5.68 33.33 7.87
C ILE A 156 4.51 32.52 8.44
N PRO A 157 3.23 32.79 8.06
CA PRO A 157 2.10 31.92 8.40
C PRO A 157 2.37 30.46 8.02
N LEU A 158 2.82 30.20 6.79
CA LEU A 158 3.09 28.85 6.30
C LEU A 158 4.13 28.11 7.15
N SER A 159 5.22 28.79 7.51
CA SER A 159 6.28 28.24 8.37
C SER A 159 5.77 27.92 9.77
N ASN A 160 4.99 28.83 10.37
CA ASN A 160 4.41 28.63 11.69
C ASN A 160 3.38 27.49 11.70
N ASP A 161 2.53 27.41 10.69
CA ASP A 161 1.55 26.35 10.53
C ASP A 161 2.23 25.00 10.31
N THR A 162 3.31 24.95 9.51
CA THR A 162 4.12 23.73 9.34
C THR A 162 4.66 23.23 10.68
N LYS A 163 5.20 24.14 11.51
CA LYS A 163 5.69 23.79 12.87
C LYS A 163 4.55 23.31 13.76
N LEU A 164 3.39 23.95 13.69
CA LEU A 164 2.21 23.57 14.47
C LEU A 164 1.71 22.18 14.08
N TYR A 165 1.55 21.89 12.78
CA TYR A 165 1.12 20.59 12.29
C TYR A 165 2.13 19.47 12.64
N SER A 166 3.42 19.75 12.56
CA SER A 166 4.49 18.83 12.98
C SER A 166 4.42 18.53 14.47
N VAL A 167 4.24 19.56 15.31
CA VAL A 167 4.02 19.38 16.75
C VAL A 167 2.75 18.56 17.01
N SER A 168 1.65 18.82 16.31
CA SER A 168 0.42 18.04 16.42
C SER A 168 0.61 16.57 16.06
N LEU A 169 1.32 16.28 14.97
CA LEU A 169 1.62 14.91 14.56
C LEU A 169 2.53 14.19 15.56
N ALA A 170 3.55 14.87 16.10
CA ALA A 170 4.46 14.31 17.10
C ALA A 170 3.73 13.99 18.42
N LEU A 171 2.91 14.93 18.91
CA LEU A 171 2.10 14.72 20.12
C LEU A 171 1.05 13.62 19.93
N PHE A 172 0.42 13.56 18.75
CA PHE A 172 -0.50 12.47 18.42
C PHE A 172 0.23 11.12 18.40
N THR A 173 1.38 11.04 17.74
CA THR A 173 2.17 9.81 17.68
C THR A 173 2.56 9.33 19.06
N LYS A 174 3.06 10.23 19.92
CA LYS A 174 3.43 9.91 21.30
C LYS A 174 2.24 9.49 22.18
N GLY A 175 1.05 10.04 21.93
CA GLY A 175 -0.14 9.75 22.71
C GLY A 175 -0.85 8.46 22.31
N TRP A 176 -0.96 8.18 21.01
CA TRP A 176 -1.87 7.14 20.50
C TRP A 176 -1.20 6.02 19.69
N VAL A 177 0.03 6.21 19.18
CA VAL A 177 0.68 5.19 18.34
C VAL A 177 1.47 4.19 19.23
N PRO A 178 1.11 2.89 19.25
CA PRO A 178 1.73 1.91 20.12
C PRO A 178 3.24 1.71 19.86
N LYS A 179 4.00 1.34 20.91
CA LYS A 179 5.44 1.00 20.82
C LYS A 179 5.71 -0.26 19.99
N SER A 180 4.85 -1.26 20.10
CA SER A 180 4.94 -2.52 19.37
C SER A 180 3.54 -2.88 18.87
N ARG A 181 3.43 -3.17 17.57
CA ARG A 181 2.21 -3.66 16.97
C ARG A 181 2.27 -5.17 16.89
N THR A 182 1.43 -5.85 17.65
CA THR A 182 1.10 -7.25 17.36
C THR A 182 0.25 -7.27 16.09
N TRP A 183 0.80 -7.83 15.01
CA TRP A 183 0.03 -8.07 13.79
C TRP A 183 -1.20 -8.94 14.11
N LYS A 184 -2.37 -8.44 13.77
CA LYS A 184 -3.59 -9.25 13.70
C LYS A 184 -3.95 -9.39 12.22
N PRO A 185 -4.12 -10.60 11.69
CA PRO A 185 -4.59 -10.79 10.34
C PRO A 185 -5.98 -10.15 10.19
N MET A 186 -6.09 -9.10 9.38
CA MET A 186 -7.38 -8.57 8.96
C MET A 186 -7.95 -9.41 7.80
N ARG A 187 -9.29 -9.46 7.71
CA ARG A 187 -10.09 -10.40 6.90
C ARG A 187 -9.66 -10.46 5.41
N LYS A 188 -10.02 -11.59 4.79
CA LYS A 188 -9.68 -12.09 3.46
C LYS A 188 -9.71 -11.02 2.35
N HIS A 189 -8.72 -11.09 1.45
CA HIS A 189 -8.71 -10.41 0.16
C HIS A 189 -10.01 -10.66 -0.62
N VAL A 190 -10.55 -9.61 -1.27
CA VAL A 190 -11.23 -9.82 -2.55
C VAL A 190 -10.15 -10.24 -3.54
N ALA A 191 -9.97 -11.56 -3.67
CA ALA A 191 -9.04 -12.11 -4.63
C ALA A 191 -9.55 -11.78 -6.04
N PHE A 192 -8.83 -10.92 -6.75
CA PHE A 192 -8.91 -10.85 -8.20
C PHE A 192 -8.59 -12.25 -8.74
N ARG A 193 -9.61 -12.99 -9.18
CA ARG A 193 -9.44 -14.27 -9.86
C ARG A 193 -9.43 -14.01 -11.35
N ASN A 194 -8.33 -14.39 -12.01
CA ASN A 194 -8.14 -14.29 -13.47
C ASN A 194 -8.32 -12.85 -14.01
N GLY A 195 -7.83 -11.83 -13.29
CA GLY A 195 -7.92 -10.43 -13.71
C GLY A 195 -9.32 -9.80 -13.61
N ARG A 196 -10.21 -10.35 -12.77
CA ARG A 196 -11.62 -9.90 -12.68
C ARG A 196 -11.97 -9.33 -11.33
N LEU A 197 -12.70 -8.21 -11.35
CA LEU A 197 -13.33 -7.61 -10.18
C LEU A 197 -14.72 -8.25 -9.95
N PRO A 198 -15.00 -8.89 -8.81
CA PRO A 198 -16.32 -9.47 -8.53
C PRO A 198 -17.33 -8.35 -8.21
N LEU A 199 -18.09 -7.91 -9.22
CA LEU A 199 -19.11 -6.87 -9.06
C LEU A 199 -20.49 -7.45 -8.74
N ARG A 200 -21.10 -6.98 -7.66
CA ARG A 200 -22.51 -7.22 -7.34
C ARG A 200 -23.34 -5.99 -7.74
N MET A 201 -24.29 -6.21 -8.63
CA MET A 201 -25.21 -5.20 -9.14
C MET A 201 -26.55 -5.86 -9.49
N SER A 202 -27.59 -5.05 -9.71
CA SER A 202 -28.90 -5.56 -10.15
C SER A 202 -28.82 -6.22 -11.53
N THR A 203 -29.78 -7.09 -11.85
CA THR A 203 -29.82 -7.81 -13.14
C THR A 203 -29.81 -6.86 -14.34
N GLN A 204 -30.55 -5.75 -14.24
CA GLN A 204 -30.58 -4.72 -15.29
C GLN A 204 -29.20 -4.07 -15.49
N LYS A 205 -28.53 -3.70 -14.39
CA LYS A 205 -27.20 -3.07 -14.44
C LYS A 205 -26.14 -4.04 -14.93
N ARG A 206 -26.25 -5.32 -14.57
CA ARG A 206 -25.41 -6.38 -15.10
C ARG A 206 -25.55 -6.52 -16.61
N ALA A 207 -26.78 -6.48 -17.14
CA ALA A 207 -27.00 -6.55 -18.58
C ALA A 207 -26.36 -5.35 -19.31
N ILE A 208 -26.47 -4.14 -18.76
CA ILE A 208 -25.81 -2.93 -19.29
C ILE A 208 -24.28 -3.13 -19.30
N TYR A 209 -23.70 -3.51 -18.16
CA TYR A 209 -22.27 -3.75 -18.04
C TYR A 209 -21.75 -4.83 -19.00
N GLU A 210 -22.45 -5.97 -19.09
CA GLU A 210 -22.07 -7.07 -19.99
C GLU A 210 -22.20 -6.69 -21.47
N SER A 211 -23.13 -5.78 -21.81
CA SER A 211 -23.29 -5.28 -23.19
C SER A 211 -22.07 -4.48 -23.67
N VAL A 212 -21.45 -3.68 -22.79
CA VAL A 212 -20.28 -2.86 -23.13
C VAL A 212 -18.97 -3.61 -22.96
N ARG A 213 -18.82 -4.41 -21.89
CA ARG A 213 -17.61 -5.19 -21.59
C ARG A 213 -17.37 -6.35 -22.57
N ARG A 214 -18.37 -6.66 -23.42
CA ARG A 214 -18.38 -7.79 -24.38
C ARG A 214 -18.01 -9.15 -23.78
N ARG A 215 -18.14 -9.32 -22.45
CA ARG A 215 -17.77 -10.53 -21.69
C ARG A 215 -18.70 -10.70 -20.48
N LYS A 216 -19.16 -11.93 -20.24
CA LYS A 216 -20.08 -12.26 -19.13
C LYS A 216 -19.35 -12.22 -17.78
N LEU A 217 -20.04 -11.71 -16.76
CA LEU A 217 -19.54 -11.67 -15.39
C LEU A 217 -19.67 -13.08 -14.76
N LEU A 218 -18.58 -13.67 -14.28
CA LEU A 218 -18.63 -14.97 -13.59
C LEU A 218 -19.20 -14.80 -12.18
N GLN A 219 -20.06 -15.73 -11.77
CA GLN A 219 -20.60 -15.77 -10.42
C GLN A 219 -19.55 -16.30 -9.44
N SER A 220 -19.09 -15.46 -8.50
CA SER A 220 -18.22 -15.85 -7.39
C SER A 220 -19.04 -16.07 -6.12
N THR A 221 -18.68 -17.05 -5.28
CA THR A 221 -19.43 -17.43 -4.08
C THR A 221 -19.01 -16.69 -2.80
N SER A 222 -18.03 -15.78 -2.83
CA SER A 222 -17.71 -14.91 -1.69
C SER A 222 -16.95 -13.63 -2.09
N ASP A 223 -17.26 -12.54 -1.38
CA ASP A 223 -16.70 -11.18 -1.43
C ASP A 223 -16.93 -10.37 -2.72
N TRP A 224 -18.06 -9.66 -2.75
CA TRP A 224 -18.50 -8.83 -3.89
C TRP A 224 -18.35 -7.33 -3.61
N ILE A 225 -18.01 -6.56 -4.64
CA ILE A 225 -18.08 -5.10 -4.62
C ILE A 225 -19.47 -4.68 -5.05
N ASN A 226 -20.19 -4.01 -4.15
CA ASN A 226 -21.51 -3.48 -4.48
C ASN A 226 -21.37 -2.30 -5.45
N VAL A 227 -22.04 -2.38 -6.59
CA VAL A 227 -22.19 -1.29 -7.55
C VAL A 227 -23.66 -0.93 -7.56
N TYR A 228 -23.99 0.24 -7.00
CA TYR A 228 -25.38 0.66 -6.92
C TYR A 228 -25.85 1.34 -8.18
N ASP A 229 -24.98 1.94 -9.01
CA ASP A 229 -25.36 2.52 -10.29
C ASP A 229 -24.24 2.49 -11.34
N ILE A 230 -24.61 2.62 -12.62
CA ILE A 230 -23.67 2.59 -13.75
C ILE A 230 -24.07 3.62 -14.82
N VAL A 231 -23.07 4.32 -15.35
CA VAL A 231 -23.17 5.15 -16.56
C VAL A 231 -22.05 4.80 -17.55
N ILE A 232 -22.34 4.97 -18.84
CA ILE A 232 -21.41 4.69 -19.94
C ILE A 232 -20.98 6.01 -20.59
N VAL A 233 -19.69 6.17 -20.80
CA VAL A 233 -19.09 7.25 -21.57
C VAL A 233 -18.63 6.68 -22.91
N SER A 234 -19.16 7.22 -24.02
CA SER A 234 -18.75 6.82 -25.37
C SER A 234 -18.73 8.00 -26.32
N GLN A 235 -17.58 8.24 -26.98
CA GLN A 235 -17.39 9.39 -27.88
C GLN A 235 -18.30 9.34 -29.12
N ASP A 236 -18.77 8.16 -29.50
CA ASP A 236 -19.69 7.95 -30.63
C ASP A 236 -21.17 8.24 -30.30
N GLY A 237 -21.46 8.62 -29.05
CA GLY A 237 -22.82 8.92 -28.58
C GLY A 237 -23.68 7.69 -28.25
N SER A 238 -23.13 6.47 -28.28
CA SER A 238 -23.86 5.25 -27.90
C SER A 238 -24.03 5.05 -26.38
N GLY A 239 -23.28 5.83 -25.58
CA GLY A 239 -23.33 5.82 -24.11
C GLY A 239 -24.32 6.84 -23.51
N ASN A 240 -24.30 6.98 -22.19
CA ASN A 240 -25.02 8.03 -21.48
C ASN A 240 -24.40 9.41 -21.67
N PHE A 241 -23.07 9.48 -21.81
CA PHE A 241 -22.29 10.70 -21.98
C PHE A 241 -21.26 10.54 -23.08
N THR A 242 -20.83 11.64 -23.69
CA THR A 242 -19.73 11.66 -24.66
C THR A 242 -18.39 12.04 -24.04
N THR A 243 -18.42 12.68 -22.85
CA THR A 243 -17.22 13.10 -22.11
C THR A 243 -17.17 12.46 -20.72
N ILE A 244 -15.96 12.31 -20.19
CA ILE A 244 -15.73 11.77 -18.84
C ILE A 244 -16.17 12.77 -17.78
N ASN A 245 -15.92 14.07 -18.02
CA ASN A 245 -16.32 15.12 -17.08
C ASN A 245 -17.84 15.18 -16.88
N ASP A 246 -18.66 14.99 -17.92
CA ASP A 246 -20.11 14.97 -17.78
C ASP A 246 -20.60 13.79 -16.93
N ALA A 247 -20.00 12.61 -17.11
CA ALA A 247 -20.33 11.44 -16.29
C ALA A 247 -19.94 11.64 -14.81
N ILE A 248 -18.80 12.27 -14.54
CA ILE A 248 -18.39 12.62 -13.17
C ILE A 248 -19.36 13.65 -12.58
N ASN A 249 -19.78 14.64 -13.35
CA ASN A 249 -20.73 15.66 -12.89
C ASN A 249 -22.08 15.04 -12.51
N ALA A 250 -22.56 14.08 -13.30
CA ALA A 250 -23.79 13.35 -13.04
C ALA A 250 -23.72 12.38 -11.84
N ALA A 251 -22.54 11.89 -11.48
CA ALA A 251 -22.37 11.02 -10.31
C ALA A 251 -22.80 11.74 -9.02
N PRO A 252 -23.40 11.04 -8.05
CA PRO A 252 -23.85 11.68 -6.82
C PRO A 252 -22.68 12.14 -5.96
N ILE A 253 -23.02 13.00 -5.01
CA ILE A 253 -22.06 13.59 -4.06
C ILE A 253 -22.23 12.93 -2.69
N ASN A 254 -21.12 12.78 -1.98
CA ASN A 254 -21.03 12.27 -0.61
C ASN A 254 -21.65 10.87 -0.40
N THR A 255 -21.54 9.99 -1.40
CA THR A 255 -21.92 8.57 -1.30
C THR A 255 -21.30 7.92 -0.06
N ALA A 256 -22.11 7.19 0.71
CA ALA A 256 -21.62 6.46 1.86
C ALA A 256 -20.96 5.15 1.41
N SER A 257 -19.98 4.65 2.16
CA SER A 257 -19.33 3.37 1.82
C SER A 257 -20.32 2.22 1.73
N THR A 258 -21.38 2.24 2.55
CA THR A 258 -22.45 1.23 2.59
C THR A 258 -23.31 1.18 1.33
N ASP A 259 -23.39 2.29 0.58
CA ASP A 259 -24.17 2.36 -0.65
C ASP A 259 -23.46 1.62 -1.79
N GLY A 260 -22.13 1.48 -1.71
CA GLY A 260 -21.29 0.89 -2.74
C GLY A 260 -20.81 1.92 -3.76
N TYR A 261 -20.39 1.43 -4.93
CA TYR A 261 -19.73 2.22 -5.96
C TYR A 261 -20.70 2.75 -7.02
N PHE A 262 -20.45 3.97 -7.49
CA PHE A 262 -20.98 4.49 -8.75
C PHE A 262 -19.99 4.14 -9.87
N LEU A 263 -20.41 3.34 -10.83
CA LEU A 263 -19.56 2.88 -11.92
C LEU A 263 -19.64 3.80 -13.13
N ILE A 264 -18.51 4.39 -13.53
CA ILE A 264 -18.33 5.07 -14.81
C ILE A 264 -17.57 4.11 -15.72
N TYR A 265 -18.27 3.55 -16.71
CA TYR A 265 -17.65 2.76 -17.77
C TYR A 265 -17.23 3.67 -18.91
N VAL A 266 -15.95 3.66 -19.28
CA VAL A 266 -15.40 4.49 -20.35
C VAL A 266 -15.03 3.57 -21.51
N THR A 267 -15.70 3.71 -22.66
CA THR A 267 -15.43 2.85 -23.81
C THR A 267 -14.06 3.15 -24.43
N THR A 268 -13.67 2.34 -25.41
CA THR A 268 -12.44 2.53 -26.17
C THR A 268 -12.45 3.88 -26.88
N GLY A 269 -11.32 4.58 -26.83
CA GLY A 269 -11.18 5.92 -27.38
C GLY A 269 -10.02 6.67 -26.77
N VAL A 270 -9.71 7.81 -27.39
CA VAL A 270 -8.74 8.78 -26.87
C VAL A 270 -9.53 9.99 -26.40
N TYR A 271 -9.57 10.16 -25.09
CA TYR A 271 -10.27 11.23 -24.39
C TYR A 271 -9.27 12.33 -24.06
N GLU A 272 -9.22 13.36 -24.89
CA GLU A 272 -8.41 14.57 -24.66
C GLU A 272 -9.08 15.48 -23.63
N GLU A 273 -9.06 15.07 -22.37
CA GLU A 273 -9.74 15.74 -21.26
C GLU A 273 -8.80 15.92 -20.07
N TYR A 274 -8.86 17.09 -19.45
CA TYR A 274 -8.32 17.30 -18.10
C TYR A 274 -9.40 16.94 -17.10
N VAL A 275 -9.19 15.86 -16.35
CA VAL A 275 -10.20 15.30 -15.44
C VAL A 275 -9.80 15.59 -13.99
N SER A 276 -10.74 16.10 -13.19
CA SER A 276 -10.52 16.35 -11.75
C SER A 276 -11.68 15.80 -10.92
N ILE A 277 -11.43 14.74 -10.16
CA ILE A 277 -12.42 14.14 -9.27
C ILE A 277 -12.30 14.77 -7.87
N ALA A 278 -13.27 15.64 -7.56
CA ALA A 278 -13.32 16.39 -6.32
C ALA A 278 -13.65 15.53 -5.08
N LYS A 279 -13.30 16.04 -3.89
CA LYS A 279 -13.36 15.31 -2.60
C LYS A 279 -14.75 14.75 -2.24
N HIS A 280 -15.81 15.40 -2.73
CA HIS A 280 -17.19 15.00 -2.48
C HIS A 280 -17.68 13.90 -3.43
N LYS A 281 -16.96 13.54 -4.49
CA LYS A 281 -17.31 12.46 -5.43
C LYS A 281 -16.78 11.10 -4.93
N ARG A 282 -17.18 10.70 -3.70
CA ARG A 282 -16.66 9.51 -3.00
C ARG A 282 -17.10 8.21 -3.66
N TYR A 283 -16.28 7.16 -3.55
CA TYR A 283 -16.56 5.80 -4.02
C TYR A 283 -16.98 5.72 -5.50
N LEU A 284 -16.27 6.45 -6.37
CA LEU A 284 -16.37 6.25 -7.82
C LEU A 284 -15.50 5.06 -8.24
N LEU A 285 -16.07 4.19 -9.07
CA LEU A 285 -15.37 3.14 -9.78
C LEU A 285 -15.33 3.52 -11.26
N MET A 286 -14.15 3.70 -11.83
CA MET A 286 -13.97 4.01 -13.24
C MET A 286 -13.31 2.83 -13.95
N ILE A 287 -13.93 2.33 -15.01
CA ILE A 287 -13.38 1.19 -15.75
C ILE A 287 -13.34 1.47 -17.24
N GLY A 288 -12.20 1.24 -17.87
CA GLY A 288 -12.00 1.28 -19.31
C GLY A 288 -12.12 -0.08 -20.01
N ASP A 289 -11.97 -0.07 -21.33
CA ASP A 289 -11.91 -1.28 -22.17
C ASP A 289 -10.54 -1.99 -22.12
N GLY A 290 -9.51 -1.38 -21.53
CA GLY A 290 -8.16 -1.94 -21.43
C GLY A 290 -7.05 -0.89 -21.55
N ILE A 291 -5.86 -1.24 -21.06
CA ILE A 291 -4.61 -0.53 -21.39
C ILE A 291 -4.49 -0.42 -22.92
N ASN A 292 -4.10 0.75 -23.41
CA ASN A 292 -4.04 1.11 -24.84
C ASN A 292 -5.37 1.10 -25.61
N GLN A 293 -6.51 0.80 -24.97
CA GLN A 293 -7.85 0.86 -25.59
C GLN A 293 -8.62 2.10 -25.15
N THR A 294 -8.59 2.40 -23.85
CA THR A 294 -9.18 3.61 -23.27
C THR A 294 -8.08 4.51 -22.73
N ILE A 295 -7.90 5.68 -23.33
CA ILE A 295 -6.77 6.57 -23.06
C ILE A 295 -7.31 7.95 -22.67
N ILE A 296 -6.97 8.42 -21.47
CA ILE A 296 -7.21 9.81 -21.02
C ILE A 296 -5.90 10.58 -21.17
N THR A 297 -5.88 11.63 -22.00
CA THR A 297 -4.64 12.30 -22.39
C THR A 297 -4.69 13.82 -22.27
N GLY A 298 -3.54 14.40 -21.95
CA GLY A 298 -3.31 15.85 -21.83
C GLY A 298 -1.85 16.19 -22.08
N ASN A 299 -1.47 17.46 -21.96
CA ASN A 299 -0.12 17.96 -22.24
C ASN A 299 0.29 19.20 -21.40
N LYS A 300 -0.41 19.48 -20.29
CA LYS A 300 0.02 20.54 -19.36
C LYS A 300 1.37 20.19 -18.76
N SER A 301 2.21 21.20 -18.57
CA SER A 301 3.59 21.04 -18.11
C SER A 301 4.13 22.32 -17.50
N PHE A 302 5.19 22.18 -16.69
CA PHE A 302 5.91 23.31 -16.12
C PHE A 302 6.49 24.21 -17.19
N GLY A 303 7.14 23.65 -18.21
CA GLY A 303 7.63 24.39 -19.39
C GLY A 303 6.51 25.04 -20.22
N GLY A 304 5.24 24.69 -19.97
CA GLY A 304 4.05 25.32 -20.53
C GLY A 304 3.40 26.37 -19.62
N GLY A 305 4.04 26.76 -18.51
CA GLY A 305 3.53 27.77 -17.57
C GLY A 305 2.53 27.25 -16.53
N TRP A 306 2.38 25.92 -16.41
CA TRP A 306 1.63 25.28 -15.33
C TRP A 306 2.53 25.00 -14.14
N LYS A 307 1.95 24.80 -12.95
CA LYS A 307 2.69 24.25 -11.81
C LYS A 307 2.63 22.75 -11.84
N THR A 308 3.61 22.07 -11.26
CA THR A 308 3.68 20.60 -11.24
C THR A 308 2.36 20.01 -10.73
N PHE A 309 1.83 20.54 -9.62
CA PHE A 309 0.54 20.13 -9.05
C PHE A 309 -0.65 20.26 -10.02
N ASN A 310 -0.68 21.32 -10.84
CA ASN A 310 -1.74 21.61 -11.80
C ASN A 310 -1.47 21.14 -13.23
N SER A 311 -0.35 20.46 -13.45
CA SER A 311 -0.01 19.87 -14.75
C SER A 311 -0.71 18.53 -15.00
N ALA A 312 -1.35 17.96 -13.98
CA ALA A 312 -2.00 16.66 -14.04
C ALA A 312 -3.07 16.59 -15.15
N THR A 313 -2.95 15.59 -16.04
CA THR A 313 -4.05 15.20 -16.95
C THR A 313 -5.24 14.71 -16.15
N PHE A 314 -5.00 13.86 -15.14
CA PHE A 314 -6.02 13.32 -14.26
C PHE A 314 -5.66 13.58 -12.80
N ALA A 315 -6.55 14.25 -12.06
CA ALA A 315 -6.39 14.53 -10.64
C ALA A 315 -7.53 13.90 -9.83
N VAL A 316 -7.21 13.25 -8.72
CA VAL A 316 -8.23 12.65 -7.83
C VAL A 316 -7.92 12.91 -6.37
N VAL A 317 -8.94 13.37 -5.65
CA VAL A 317 -8.92 13.57 -4.19
C VAL A 317 -10.11 12.91 -3.49
N ALA A 318 -10.93 12.15 -4.23
CA ALA A 318 -12.10 11.46 -3.71
C ALA A 318 -11.75 10.16 -2.97
N LEU A 319 -12.17 10.08 -1.70
CA LEU A 319 -12.04 8.87 -0.87
C LEU A 319 -12.62 7.63 -1.56
N GLY A 320 -11.85 6.55 -1.57
CA GLY A 320 -12.27 5.25 -2.08
C GLY A 320 -12.36 5.19 -3.61
N PHE A 321 -11.67 6.07 -4.33
CA PHE A 321 -11.65 6.03 -5.79
C PHE A 321 -10.97 4.75 -6.31
N VAL A 322 -11.56 4.11 -7.32
CA VAL A 322 -10.97 2.97 -8.01
C VAL A 322 -10.94 3.22 -9.52
N ALA A 323 -9.78 3.02 -10.15
CA ALA A 323 -9.65 2.99 -11.60
C ALA A 323 -9.14 1.63 -12.07
N MET A 324 -9.68 1.15 -13.19
CA MET A 324 -9.25 -0.10 -13.82
C MET A 324 -9.17 0.00 -15.34
N ASP A 325 -8.21 -0.69 -15.93
CA ASP A 325 -8.17 -0.92 -17.39
C ASP A 325 -8.15 0.37 -18.22
N ILE A 326 -7.44 1.39 -17.74
CA ILE A 326 -7.32 2.72 -18.37
C ILE A 326 -5.86 3.13 -18.49
N THR A 327 -5.54 3.83 -19.58
CA THR A 327 -4.27 4.52 -19.76
C THR A 327 -4.42 6.00 -19.44
N PHE A 328 -3.59 6.54 -18.55
CA PHE A 328 -3.49 7.96 -18.25
C PHE A 328 -2.18 8.51 -18.81
N ARG A 329 -2.26 9.52 -19.67
CA ARG A 329 -1.11 10.01 -20.45
C ARG A 329 -0.91 11.52 -20.33
N ASN A 330 0.34 11.93 -20.18
CA ASN A 330 0.77 13.30 -20.43
C ASN A 330 1.79 13.32 -21.59
N THR A 331 1.43 14.02 -22.66
CA THR A 331 2.15 14.06 -23.94
C THR A 331 3.09 15.27 -24.08
N ALA A 332 3.33 16.04 -23.02
CA ALA A 332 4.16 17.24 -23.08
C ALA A 332 5.60 16.97 -23.57
N GLY A 333 6.15 15.79 -23.28
CA GLY A 333 7.50 15.38 -23.67
C GLY A 333 8.58 15.85 -22.69
N ALA A 334 9.76 15.22 -22.75
CA ALA A 334 10.86 15.51 -21.82
C ALA A 334 11.31 16.98 -21.85
N VAL A 335 11.27 17.62 -23.02
CA VAL A 335 11.66 19.03 -23.22
C VAL A 335 10.78 20.04 -22.49
N LYS A 336 9.63 19.61 -21.97
CA LYS A 336 8.69 20.44 -21.21
C LYS A 336 8.84 20.31 -19.70
N HIS A 337 9.84 19.56 -19.23
CA HIS A 337 10.09 19.31 -17.81
C HIS A 337 8.88 18.65 -17.14
N GLN A 338 8.55 19.01 -15.90
CA GLN A 338 7.52 18.37 -15.08
C GLN A 338 6.16 18.38 -15.79
N ALA A 339 5.57 17.20 -15.97
CA ALA A 339 4.30 17.02 -16.67
C ALA A 339 3.55 15.77 -16.17
N VAL A 340 2.64 16.00 -15.23
CA VAL A 340 1.98 14.92 -14.50
C VAL A 340 0.89 14.25 -15.35
N ALA A 341 0.90 12.92 -15.44
CA ALA A 341 -0.21 12.15 -16.01
C ALA A 341 -1.32 11.96 -14.98
N VAL A 342 -0.96 11.50 -13.77
CA VAL A 342 -1.90 11.31 -12.66
C VAL A 342 -1.40 11.95 -11.39
N ARG A 343 -2.24 12.77 -10.77
CA ARG A 343 -2.07 13.22 -9.38
C ARG A 343 -3.12 12.57 -8.49
N ASN A 344 -2.65 11.77 -7.55
CA ASN A 344 -3.51 11.07 -6.59
C ASN A 344 -3.29 11.63 -5.17
N GLY A 345 -4.34 12.22 -4.61
CA GLY A 345 -4.42 12.63 -3.20
C GLY A 345 -5.68 12.06 -2.54
N ALA A 346 -6.17 10.91 -3.02
CA ALA A 346 -7.34 10.22 -2.49
C ALA A 346 -6.91 9.10 -1.54
N ASP A 347 -7.51 9.10 -0.34
CA ASP A 347 -7.32 8.00 0.61
C ASP A 347 -8.13 6.77 0.17
N LEU A 348 -7.65 5.58 0.53
CA LEU A 348 -8.27 4.31 0.11
C LEU A 348 -8.39 4.15 -1.41
N SER A 349 -7.52 4.80 -2.18
CA SER A 349 -7.58 4.75 -3.65
C SER A 349 -6.84 3.55 -4.23
N THR A 350 -7.39 2.99 -5.31
CA THR A 350 -6.81 1.83 -6.00
C THR A 350 -6.75 2.03 -7.51
N PHE A 351 -5.63 1.66 -8.12
CA PHE A 351 -5.47 1.54 -9.57
C PHE A 351 -5.08 0.11 -9.90
N TYR A 352 -5.82 -0.53 -10.81
CA TYR A 352 -5.59 -1.92 -11.19
C TYR A 352 -5.54 -2.07 -12.70
N SER A 353 -4.50 -2.72 -13.25
CA SER A 353 -4.40 -2.88 -14.71
C SER A 353 -4.48 -1.53 -15.44
N CYS A 354 -3.78 -0.52 -14.92
CA CYS A 354 -3.72 0.82 -15.52
C CYS A 354 -2.33 1.10 -16.09
N SER A 355 -2.25 1.95 -17.10
CA SER A 355 -0.98 2.48 -17.62
C SER A 355 -0.83 3.96 -17.26
N PHE A 356 0.34 4.37 -16.80
CA PHE A 356 0.70 5.76 -16.50
C PHE A 356 1.86 6.18 -17.38
N GLU A 357 1.62 7.13 -18.28
CA GLU A 357 2.55 7.45 -19.36
C GLU A 357 2.94 8.93 -19.36
N GLY A 358 4.24 9.18 -19.21
CA GLY A 358 4.81 10.53 -19.23
C GLY A 358 6.33 10.49 -19.39
N TYR A 359 6.97 11.59 -19.01
CA TYR A 359 8.43 11.71 -18.96
C TYR A 359 8.85 12.11 -17.54
N GLN A 360 9.00 13.40 -17.26
CA GLN A 360 9.35 13.87 -15.92
C GLN A 360 8.06 14.01 -15.10
N ASP A 361 8.08 13.50 -13.86
CA ASP A 361 6.98 13.59 -12.90
C ASP A 361 5.67 12.89 -13.33
N THR A 362 5.73 11.72 -13.98
CA THR A 362 4.53 11.03 -14.53
C THR A 362 3.44 10.76 -13.48
N LEU A 363 3.78 10.12 -12.36
CA LEU A 363 2.83 9.67 -11.34
C LEU A 363 3.10 10.38 -10.01
N TYR A 364 2.23 11.33 -9.68
CA TYR A 364 2.29 12.08 -8.44
C TYR A 364 1.42 11.41 -7.36
N THR A 365 2.02 10.51 -6.59
CA THR A 365 1.43 9.91 -5.38
C THR A 365 1.48 10.94 -4.23
N HIS A 366 0.64 11.97 -4.35
CA HIS A 366 0.71 13.19 -3.54
C HIS A 366 0.63 12.91 -2.04
N SER A 367 -0.50 12.37 -1.55
CA SER A 367 -0.75 12.17 -0.11
C SER A 367 -1.73 11.03 0.15
N LEU A 368 -1.91 10.65 1.43
CA LEU A 368 -2.85 9.61 1.90
C LEU A 368 -2.49 8.19 1.42
N ARG A 369 -3.35 7.20 1.65
CA ARG A 369 -3.05 5.78 1.40
C ARG A 369 -3.53 5.35 0.01
N GLN A 370 -2.63 4.72 -0.76
CA GLN A 370 -2.85 4.42 -2.18
C GLN A 370 -2.33 3.03 -2.53
N PHE A 371 -3.01 2.32 -3.43
CA PHE A 371 -2.60 1.01 -3.92
C PHE A 371 -2.61 0.94 -5.45
N TYR A 372 -1.51 0.46 -6.03
CA TYR A 372 -1.35 0.27 -7.46
C TYR A 372 -0.98 -1.18 -7.71
N ARG A 373 -1.74 -1.86 -8.57
CA ARG A 373 -1.51 -3.28 -8.83
C ARG A 373 -1.58 -3.61 -10.31
N GLU A 374 -0.64 -4.42 -10.78
CA GLU A 374 -0.61 -4.88 -12.18
C GLU A 374 -0.65 -3.70 -13.16
N CYS A 375 0.00 -2.59 -12.80
CA CYS A 375 0.05 -1.37 -13.61
C CYS A 375 1.36 -1.26 -14.39
N ASP A 376 1.33 -0.56 -15.52
CA ASP A 376 2.52 -0.16 -16.27
C ASP A 376 2.83 1.32 -15.99
N ILE A 377 4.07 1.66 -15.66
CA ILE A 377 4.46 3.03 -15.31
C ILE A 377 5.69 3.44 -16.11
N TYR A 378 5.55 4.48 -16.92
CA TYR A 378 6.60 4.98 -17.81
C TYR A 378 7.05 6.39 -17.42
N GLY A 379 8.36 6.63 -17.45
CA GLY A 379 8.90 7.98 -17.29
C GLY A 379 10.41 8.05 -17.24
N THR A 380 10.95 9.18 -16.81
CA THR A 380 12.38 9.51 -16.88
C THR A 380 12.91 10.01 -15.54
N VAL A 381 12.82 11.31 -15.29
CA VAL A 381 13.21 11.96 -14.04
C VAL A 381 12.04 11.95 -13.07
N ASP A 382 12.26 11.43 -11.87
CA ASP A 382 11.34 11.46 -10.72
C ASP A 382 9.91 10.99 -11.04
N PHE A 383 9.77 10.00 -11.93
CA PHE A 383 8.48 9.72 -12.54
C PHE A 383 7.47 9.02 -11.63
N ILE A 384 7.89 8.58 -10.44
CA ILE A 384 7.02 8.26 -9.30
C ILE A 384 7.46 9.15 -8.13
N PHE A 385 6.62 10.09 -7.70
CA PHE A 385 7.02 11.05 -6.66
C PHE A 385 5.86 11.46 -5.76
N GLY A 386 6.18 12.05 -4.62
CA GLY A 386 5.21 12.51 -3.63
C GLY A 386 5.44 11.96 -2.23
N ASN A 387 4.43 12.08 -1.37
CA ASN A 387 4.52 11.76 0.05
C ASN A 387 3.27 11.01 0.54
N ALA A 388 2.75 10.12 -0.29
CA ALA A 388 1.69 9.18 0.07
C ALA A 388 2.22 8.01 0.94
N VAL A 389 1.30 7.24 1.51
CA VAL A 389 1.55 5.87 1.96
C VAL A 389 1.17 4.97 0.78
N VAL A 390 2.14 4.59 -0.06
CA VAL A 390 1.85 3.91 -1.33
C VAL A 390 2.51 2.55 -1.46
N LEU A 391 1.74 1.57 -1.94
CA LEU A 391 2.22 0.25 -2.36
C LEU A 391 1.97 0.06 -3.86
N LEU A 392 3.04 -0.23 -4.59
CA LEU A 392 3.02 -0.69 -5.97
C LEU A 392 3.34 -2.18 -5.97
N GLN A 393 2.41 -3.00 -6.45
CA GLN A 393 2.53 -4.46 -6.40
C GLN A 393 2.31 -5.10 -7.77
N ASN A 394 3.19 -6.00 -8.18
CA ASN A 394 3.11 -6.68 -9.48
C ASN A 394 3.05 -5.71 -10.67
N CYS A 395 3.61 -4.50 -10.53
CA CYS A 395 3.65 -3.50 -11.58
C CYS A 395 4.88 -3.70 -12.48
N ASN A 396 4.80 -3.20 -13.71
CA ASN A 396 5.96 -3.01 -14.57
C ASN A 396 6.37 -1.53 -14.54
N ILE A 397 7.66 -1.29 -14.36
CA ILE A 397 8.24 0.05 -14.24
C ILE A 397 9.25 0.22 -15.36
N TYR A 398 9.01 1.20 -16.23
CA TYR A 398 9.70 1.39 -17.50
C TYR A 398 10.39 2.76 -17.58
N PRO A 399 11.65 2.87 -17.12
CA PRO A 399 12.48 4.03 -17.43
C PRO A 399 12.65 4.20 -18.94
N ARG A 400 12.37 5.41 -19.42
CA ARG A 400 12.43 5.82 -20.83
C ARG A 400 13.73 6.52 -21.16
N MET A 401 13.95 6.79 -22.44
CA MET A 401 15.04 7.66 -22.89
C MET A 401 14.79 9.12 -22.47
N PRO A 402 15.64 9.73 -21.61
CA PRO A 402 15.50 11.11 -21.19
C PRO A 402 16.13 12.08 -22.21
N MET A 403 16.14 13.38 -21.90
CA MET A 403 16.92 14.33 -22.70
C MET A 403 18.41 14.04 -22.59
N HIS A 404 19.17 14.42 -23.63
CA HIS A 404 20.63 14.30 -23.61
C HIS A 404 21.22 15.00 -22.38
N GLY A 405 22.08 14.29 -21.64
CA GLY A 405 22.73 14.79 -20.43
C GLY A 405 21.90 14.64 -19.14
N GLN A 406 20.65 14.17 -19.22
CA GLN A 406 19.88 13.79 -18.04
C GLN A 406 20.11 12.32 -17.66
N PHE A 407 19.68 11.98 -16.46
CA PHE A 407 19.60 10.62 -15.94
C PHE A 407 18.15 10.30 -15.56
N ASN A 408 17.84 9.02 -15.42
CA ASN A 408 16.56 8.57 -14.89
C ASN A 408 16.64 8.37 -13.37
N SER A 409 15.61 8.83 -12.67
CA SER A 409 15.37 8.53 -11.25
C SER A 409 13.94 7.99 -11.14
N ILE A 410 13.80 6.73 -10.73
CA ILE A 410 12.48 6.10 -10.69
C ILE A 410 11.61 6.77 -9.63
N ILE A 411 12.12 6.94 -8.42
CA ILE A 411 11.35 7.46 -7.29
C ILE A 411 11.99 8.71 -6.67
N ALA A 412 11.18 9.74 -6.44
CA ALA A 412 11.53 10.91 -5.62
C ALA A 412 10.54 11.09 -4.47
N GLN A 413 10.81 10.43 -3.34
CA GLN A 413 9.89 10.42 -2.20
C GLN A 413 10.12 11.64 -1.30
N GLY A 414 9.05 12.37 -0.99
CA GLY A 414 9.04 13.70 -0.37
C GLY A 414 8.63 13.78 1.09
N ARG A 415 8.98 12.80 1.94
CA ARG A 415 8.69 12.84 3.39
C ARG A 415 9.52 13.90 4.10
N THR A 416 8.84 14.85 4.74
CA THR A 416 9.45 16.04 5.37
C THR A 416 9.57 15.95 6.89
N ASP A 417 8.83 15.05 7.54
CA ASP A 417 8.83 14.91 8.99
C ASP A 417 8.94 13.44 9.41
N LEU A 418 9.75 13.18 10.44
CA LEU A 418 10.04 11.83 10.94
C LEU A 418 8.79 11.09 11.48
N TYR A 419 7.78 11.85 11.93
CA TYR A 419 6.52 11.31 12.47
C TYR A 419 5.49 10.99 11.39
N GLN A 420 5.73 11.38 10.14
CA GLN A 420 4.88 10.98 9.02
C GLN A 420 4.98 9.48 8.78
N ASN A 421 3.82 8.83 8.65
CA ASN A 421 3.72 7.40 8.34
C ASN A 421 3.84 7.08 6.83
N THR A 422 4.34 8.03 6.03
CA THR A 422 4.38 8.00 4.57
C THR A 422 5.63 7.33 3.99
N GLY A 423 5.56 6.91 2.74
CA GLY A 423 6.65 6.23 2.04
C GLY A 423 6.17 5.48 0.80
N THR A 424 7.13 5.09 -0.03
CA THR A 424 6.87 4.35 -1.26
C THR A 424 7.42 2.93 -1.15
N SER A 425 6.55 1.94 -1.30
CA SER A 425 6.89 0.51 -1.26
C SER A 425 6.66 -0.12 -2.63
N ILE A 426 7.68 -0.78 -3.17
CA ILE A 426 7.64 -1.49 -4.45
C ILE A 426 7.80 -2.97 -4.17
N HIS A 427 6.79 -3.76 -4.54
CA HIS A 427 6.70 -5.18 -4.20
C HIS A 427 6.45 -6.04 -5.43
N ASN A 428 7.31 -7.05 -5.63
CA ASN A 428 7.13 -8.02 -6.72
C ASN A 428 6.94 -7.35 -8.09
N CYS A 429 7.59 -6.21 -8.32
CA CYS A 429 7.51 -5.46 -9.57
C CYS A 429 8.67 -5.83 -10.50
N THR A 430 8.50 -5.54 -11.79
CA THR A 430 9.54 -5.71 -12.81
C THR A 430 10.04 -4.35 -13.27
N ILE A 431 11.35 -4.10 -13.19
CA ILE A 431 11.98 -2.86 -13.64
C ILE A 431 12.83 -3.16 -14.87
N ARG A 432 12.46 -2.58 -16.03
CA ARG A 432 13.13 -2.79 -17.32
C ARG A 432 13.16 -1.50 -18.12
N ALA A 433 14.14 -1.35 -19.01
CA ALA A 433 14.15 -0.23 -19.95
C ALA A 433 12.90 -0.27 -20.84
N ALA A 434 12.28 0.88 -21.08
CA ALA A 434 11.32 1.03 -22.17
C ALA A 434 12.04 0.87 -23.52
N ASP A 435 11.29 0.56 -24.59
CA ASP A 435 11.86 0.28 -25.91
C ASP A 435 12.78 1.40 -26.43
N ASP A 436 12.43 2.67 -26.16
CA ASP A 436 13.24 3.83 -26.57
C ASP A 436 14.60 3.92 -25.86
N LEU A 437 14.67 3.49 -24.60
CA LEU A 437 15.91 3.41 -23.84
C LEU A 437 16.70 2.16 -24.20
N ALA A 438 16.03 1.00 -24.34
CA ALA A 438 16.66 -0.28 -24.64
C ALA A 438 17.34 -0.29 -26.01
N SER A 439 16.77 0.42 -26.98
CA SER A 439 17.32 0.56 -28.33
C SER A 439 18.32 1.72 -28.50
N SER A 440 18.57 2.49 -27.43
CA SER A 440 19.44 3.66 -27.50
C SER A 440 20.92 3.28 -27.57
N ASN A 441 21.68 3.99 -28.41
CA ASN A 441 23.14 3.88 -28.48
C ASN A 441 23.86 4.72 -27.41
N THR A 442 23.12 5.49 -26.60
CA THR A 442 23.70 6.33 -25.53
C THR A 442 23.56 5.65 -24.18
N THR A 443 24.60 5.75 -23.36
CA THR A 443 24.55 5.26 -21.97
C THR A 443 23.78 6.24 -21.09
N THR A 444 22.52 5.93 -20.78
CA THR A 444 21.72 6.68 -19.81
C THR A 444 21.86 6.07 -18.42
N GLN A 445 22.25 6.89 -17.44
CA GLN A 445 22.28 6.45 -16.05
C GLN A 445 20.85 6.35 -15.51
N THR A 446 20.52 5.22 -14.87
CA THR A 446 19.20 5.00 -14.24
C THR A 446 19.38 4.60 -12.78
N TYR A 447 18.72 5.31 -11.88
CA TYR A 447 18.77 5.09 -10.43
C TYR A 447 17.38 4.73 -9.89
N LEU A 448 17.36 3.93 -8.83
CA LEU A 448 16.16 3.55 -8.08
C LEU A 448 15.44 4.77 -7.48
N GLY A 449 16.18 5.80 -7.09
CA GLY A 449 15.58 7.04 -6.62
C GLY A 449 16.55 8.05 -6.04
N ARG A 450 16.01 9.17 -5.57
CA ARG A 450 16.72 10.26 -4.90
C ARG A 450 15.87 10.98 -3.84
N PRO A 451 16.48 11.55 -2.77
CA PRO A 451 15.74 12.03 -1.63
C PRO A 451 15.22 13.46 -1.82
N TRP A 452 14.03 13.60 -2.39
CA TRP A 452 13.41 14.92 -2.60
C TRP A 452 13.27 15.72 -1.29
N LYS A 453 13.03 15.05 -0.15
CA LYS A 453 12.93 15.69 1.17
C LYS A 453 13.70 14.90 2.24
N GLU A 454 13.98 15.55 3.36
CA GLU A 454 14.96 15.15 4.38
C GLU A 454 14.76 13.73 4.93
N TYR A 455 13.52 13.27 5.07
CA TYR A 455 13.21 11.95 5.63
C TYR A 455 12.72 10.96 4.57
N SER A 456 13.12 11.14 3.30
CA SER A 456 12.75 10.29 2.17
C SER A 456 12.84 8.80 2.53
N ARG A 457 11.82 8.03 2.15
CA ARG A 457 11.66 6.62 2.54
C ARG A 457 11.12 5.80 1.37
N ILE A 458 11.95 4.89 0.88
CA ILE A 458 11.69 4.06 -0.31
C ILE A 458 12.13 2.64 -0.01
N VAL A 459 11.31 1.65 -0.35
CA VAL A 459 11.68 0.24 -0.23
C VAL A 459 11.36 -0.54 -1.50
N TYR A 460 12.35 -1.28 -2.01
CA TYR A 460 12.18 -2.25 -3.09
C TYR A 460 12.31 -3.67 -2.53
N MET A 461 11.28 -4.49 -2.69
CA MET A 461 11.28 -5.86 -2.20
C MET A 461 10.78 -6.86 -3.24
N GLN A 462 11.50 -7.97 -3.37
CA GLN A 462 11.17 -9.09 -4.27
C GLN A 462 10.97 -8.65 -5.72
N CYS A 463 11.62 -7.56 -6.13
CA CYS A 463 11.50 -7.02 -7.49
C CYS A 463 12.53 -7.66 -8.42
N PHE A 464 12.19 -7.78 -9.70
CA PHE A 464 13.17 -8.01 -10.76
C PHE A 464 13.75 -6.66 -11.22
N MET A 465 15.08 -6.52 -11.19
CA MET A 465 15.81 -5.33 -11.62
C MET A 465 16.73 -5.69 -12.79
N ASP A 466 16.45 -5.15 -13.97
CA ASP A 466 17.29 -5.35 -15.14
C ASP A 466 18.61 -4.54 -15.06
N SER A 467 19.50 -4.75 -16.01
CA SER A 467 20.89 -4.28 -16.03
C SER A 467 21.05 -2.77 -16.17
N LEU A 468 19.97 -2.04 -16.49
CA LEU A 468 19.98 -0.58 -16.59
C LEU A 468 20.23 0.13 -15.26
N ILE A 469 19.97 -0.54 -14.12
CA ILE A 469 20.13 0.07 -12.80
C ILE A 469 21.62 0.27 -12.52
N ASN A 470 22.01 1.52 -12.28
CA ASN A 470 23.38 1.86 -11.95
C ASN A 470 23.84 1.08 -10.69
N PRO A 471 25.09 0.57 -10.65
CA PRO A 471 25.62 -0.15 -9.48
C PRO A 471 25.50 0.59 -8.15
N THR A 472 25.59 1.93 -8.13
CA THR A 472 25.38 2.74 -6.91
C THR A 472 23.94 2.66 -6.41
N GLY A 473 22.99 2.35 -7.30
CA GLY A 473 21.56 2.17 -7.06
C GLY A 473 20.80 3.47 -6.85
N TRP A 474 21.35 4.40 -6.07
CA TRP A 474 20.69 5.63 -5.63
C TRP A 474 21.50 6.86 -6.03
N HIS A 475 20.82 7.99 -6.17
CA HIS A 475 21.44 9.28 -6.52
C HIS A 475 21.16 10.33 -5.44
N GLU A 476 22.14 11.19 -5.17
CA GLU A 476 22.01 12.30 -4.21
C GLU A 476 20.99 13.33 -4.73
N TRP A 477 20.33 14.06 -3.82
CA TRP A 477 19.51 15.20 -4.24
C TRP A 477 20.38 16.44 -4.44
N ASP A 478 21.11 16.82 -3.39
CA ASP A 478 22.08 17.93 -3.38
C ASP A 478 23.15 17.69 -2.30
N GLY A 479 24.34 17.25 -2.73
CA GLY A 479 25.44 16.85 -1.86
C GLY A 479 24.99 15.92 -0.73
N ASN A 480 25.32 16.28 0.51
CA ASN A 480 25.03 15.46 1.69
C ASN A 480 23.59 15.60 2.24
N PHE A 481 22.70 16.32 1.56
CA PHE A 481 21.31 16.46 2.00
C PHE A 481 20.61 15.10 2.14
N ALA A 482 19.88 14.91 3.25
CA ALA A 482 19.09 13.72 3.58
C ALA A 482 19.85 12.39 3.75
N LEU A 483 21.13 12.28 3.35
CA LEU A 483 21.83 10.99 3.25
C LEU A 483 21.91 10.22 4.57
N SER A 484 21.84 10.94 5.70
CA SER A 484 21.84 10.34 7.04
C SER A 484 20.48 10.12 7.68
N THR A 485 19.42 10.71 7.12
CA THR A 485 18.06 10.74 7.69
C THR A 485 17.04 9.98 6.83
N LEU A 486 17.34 9.77 5.55
CA LEU A 486 16.55 8.94 4.64
C LEU A 486 16.53 7.47 5.10
N TYR A 487 15.57 6.71 4.56
CA TYR A 487 15.47 5.26 4.74
C TYR A 487 15.27 4.59 3.39
N TYR A 488 16.36 4.14 2.77
CA TYR A 488 16.33 3.41 1.49
C TYR A 488 16.72 1.96 1.70
N ALA A 489 15.86 1.03 1.27
CA ALA A 489 16.09 -0.39 1.50
C ALA A 489 15.78 -1.24 0.27
N GLU A 490 16.54 -2.33 0.15
CA GLU A 490 16.39 -3.37 -0.88
C GLU A 490 16.32 -4.73 -0.20
N TYR A 491 15.32 -5.55 -0.51
CA TYR A 491 15.09 -6.88 0.07
C TYR A 491 14.80 -7.94 -0.99
N ASN A 492 15.64 -8.97 -1.06
CA ASN A 492 15.44 -10.16 -1.91
C ASN A 492 15.09 -9.83 -3.39
N ASN A 493 15.71 -8.78 -3.93
CA ASN A 493 15.55 -8.40 -5.34
C ASN A 493 16.39 -9.31 -6.24
N THR A 494 15.91 -9.60 -7.44
CA THR A 494 16.55 -10.48 -8.43
C THR A 494 16.88 -9.72 -9.71
N GLY A 495 17.64 -10.34 -10.62
CA GLY A 495 18.03 -9.75 -11.89
C GLY A 495 19.41 -9.06 -11.86
N PRO A 496 19.98 -8.74 -13.03
CA PRO A 496 21.35 -8.22 -13.12
C PRO A 496 21.57 -6.86 -12.43
N GLY A 497 20.52 -6.03 -12.29
CA GLY A 497 20.59 -4.74 -11.59
C GLY A 497 20.44 -4.83 -10.07
N SER A 498 20.16 -6.00 -9.50
CA SER A 498 19.86 -6.14 -8.07
C SER A 498 21.09 -6.33 -7.17
N ASN A 499 22.30 -6.39 -7.74
CA ASN A 499 23.53 -6.58 -6.95
C ASN A 499 23.82 -5.36 -6.06
N THR A 500 23.82 -5.56 -4.75
CA THR A 500 24.02 -4.50 -3.76
C THR A 500 25.47 -4.22 -3.38
N THR A 501 26.45 -4.94 -3.93
CA THR A 501 27.87 -4.87 -3.52
C THR A 501 28.50 -3.48 -3.71
N ASN A 502 28.08 -2.75 -4.75
CA ASN A 502 28.62 -1.43 -5.12
C ASN A 502 27.64 -0.29 -4.85
N ARG A 503 26.62 -0.53 -3.99
CA ARG A 503 25.65 0.51 -3.61
C ARG A 503 26.33 1.61 -2.81
N VAL A 504 25.68 2.76 -2.78
CA VAL A 504 26.08 3.91 -1.96
C VAL A 504 26.33 3.52 -0.49
N THR A 505 27.24 4.24 0.18
CA THR A 505 27.61 4.00 1.58
C THR A 505 26.92 4.95 2.56
N TRP A 506 25.77 5.51 2.18
CA TRP A 506 25.02 6.45 3.01
C TRP A 506 24.48 5.76 4.26
N SER A 507 24.46 6.46 5.41
CA SER A 507 23.97 5.85 6.65
C SER A 507 22.45 5.57 6.64
N GLY A 508 21.68 6.27 5.80
CA GLY A 508 20.26 5.98 5.56
C GLY A 508 20.00 4.84 4.57
N TYR A 509 21.04 4.27 3.95
CA TYR A 509 20.90 3.10 3.08
C TYR A 509 21.01 1.80 3.89
N HIS A 510 20.07 0.88 3.67
CA HIS A 510 19.91 -0.36 4.41
C HIS A 510 19.87 -1.56 3.46
N PRO A 511 21.03 -2.17 3.15
CA PRO A 511 21.08 -3.39 2.35
C PRO A 511 20.58 -4.58 3.18
N SER A 512 19.47 -5.21 2.80
CA SER A 512 18.97 -6.38 3.55
C SER A 512 19.29 -7.70 2.84
N ARG A 513 20.23 -8.48 3.42
CA ARG A 513 20.52 -9.89 3.10
C ARG A 513 19.82 -10.89 4.05
N ALA A 514 19.07 -10.41 5.03
CA ALA A 514 18.30 -11.23 5.97
C ALA A 514 16.82 -10.83 5.92
N ALA A 515 15.91 -11.81 5.99
CA ALA A 515 14.53 -11.54 6.38
C ALA A 515 14.58 -10.69 7.65
N PRO A 516 13.87 -9.55 7.72
CA PRO A 516 14.01 -8.67 8.86
C PRO A 516 13.56 -9.41 10.11
N SER A 517 14.52 -9.90 10.90
CA SER A 517 14.43 -9.85 12.35
C SER A 517 14.45 -8.37 12.72
N THR A 518 13.29 -7.74 12.46
CA THR A 518 12.74 -6.53 13.06
C THR A 518 13.72 -5.40 13.38
N PRO A 519 13.77 -4.37 12.53
CA PRO A 519 13.64 -3.01 13.01
C PRO A 519 12.15 -2.77 13.29
N GLU A 520 11.80 -2.47 14.54
CA GLU A 520 10.47 -2.01 14.98
C GLU A 520 9.88 -0.85 14.14
N SER A 521 10.66 -0.24 13.23
CA SER A 521 10.27 0.89 12.38
C SER A 521 9.64 0.53 11.02
N LEU A 522 9.81 -0.70 10.52
CA LEU A 522 9.24 -1.12 9.23
C LEU A 522 7.97 -1.94 9.36
N LEU A 523 7.81 -2.69 10.44
CA LEU A 523 6.66 -3.56 10.66
C LEU A 523 5.33 -2.77 10.62
N PRO A 524 5.18 -1.60 11.25
CA PRO A 524 3.94 -0.84 11.19
C PRO A 524 3.59 -0.36 9.77
N PHE A 525 4.59 0.04 8.99
CA PHE A 525 4.41 0.55 7.62
C PHE A 525 4.11 -0.58 6.63
N PHE A 526 4.88 -1.68 6.68
CA PHE A 526 4.65 -2.87 5.86
C PHE A 526 3.35 -3.58 6.23
N LEU A 527 3.07 -3.73 7.52
CA LEU A 527 1.84 -4.37 7.98
C LEU A 527 0.62 -3.48 7.79
N SER A 528 0.73 -2.14 7.89
CA SER A 528 -0.38 -1.26 7.52
C SER A 528 -0.65 -1.34 6.02
N LEU A 529 0.38 -1.36 5.16
CA LEU A 529 0.25 -1.51 3.71
C LEU A 529 -0.29 -2.90 3.28
N LEU A 530 0.12 -3.97 3.95
CA LEU A 530 -0.43 -5.32 3.75
C LEU A 530 -1.87 -5.42 4.27
N ALA A 531 -2.17 -4.89 5.46
CA ALA A 531 -3.54 -4.81 6.00
C ALA A 531 -4.45 -3.94 5.12
N PHE A 532 -3.88 -2.93 4.46
CA PHE A 532 -4.56 -2.06 3.50
C PHE A 532 -4.88 -2.79 2.20
N SER A 533 -3.92 -3.50 1.59
CA SER A 533 -4.13 -4.33 0.39
C SER A 533 -5.17 -5.46 0.61
N LEU A 534 -5.36 -5.89 1.85
CA LEU A 534 -6.30 -6.95 2.24
C LEU A 534 -7.78 -6.51 2.28
N ALA A 535 -8.09 -5.24 2.53
CA ALA A 535 -9.44 -4.81 2.96
C ALA A 535 -10.25 -3.93 1.98
N GLN A 536 -9.72 -3.62 0.80
CA GLN A 536 -10.16 -2.44 0.03
C GLN A 536 -11.46 -2.52 -0.75
N LEU A 537 -12.04 -3.69 -0.93
CA LEU A 537 -13.12 -3.88 -1.90
C LEU A 537 -14.48 -4.22 -1.26
N VAL A 538 -14.55 -4.40 0.07
CA VAL A 538 -15.81 -4.67 0.77
C VAL A 538 -15.97 -3.73 1.97
N PRO A 539 -17.00 -2.86 2.00
CA PRO A 539 -17.33 -2.05 3.17
C PRO A 539 -17.69 -2.94 4.37
N SER A 540 -17.23 -2.58 5.57
CA SER A 540 -17.61 -3.23 6.82
C SER A 540 -19.13 -3.16 7.04
N GLN A 541 -19.79 -4.31 7.10
CA GLN A 541 -21.16 -4.41 7.63
C GLN A 541 -21.09 -4.49 9.16
N PRO A 542 -21.96 -3.78 9.91
CA PRO A 542 -22.08 -4.01 11.36
C PRO A 542 -22.62 -5.44 11.61
N GLU A 543 -21.95 -6.21 12.48
CA GLU A 543 -22.48 -7.49 12.95
C GLU A 543 -23.76 -7.24 13.78
N PRO A 544 -24.85 -8.02 13.57
CA PRO A 544 -25.99 -7.98 14.47
C PRO A 544 -25.61 -8.62 15.83
N ASP A 545 -26.06 -7.97 16.91
CA ASP A 545 -25.84 -8.39 18.30
C ASP A 545 -26.08 -9.89 18.50
N ARG A 546 -25.01 -10.65 18.75
CA ARG A 546 -25.12 -12.07 19.09
C ARG A 546 -25.21 -12.20 20.61
N ALA A 547 -26.42 -12.51 21.07
CA ALA A 547 -26.73 -12.86 22.45
C ALA A 547 -25.76 -13.91 23.02
N THR A 548 -25.29 -13.67 24.24
CA THR A 548 -24.49 -14.57 25.07
C THR A 548 -25.21 -15.89 25.38
N PRO A 549 -24.50 -17.03 25.32
CA PRO A 549 -24.77 -18.13 26.22
C PRO A 549 -23.61 -18.32 27.20
N SER A 550 -23.98 -18.46 28.47
CA SER A 550 -23.16 -18.92 29.57
C SER A 550 -22.69 -20.35 29.37
N SER A 551 -21.42 -20.63 29.66
CA SER A 551 -21.02 -21.75 30.53
C SER A 551 -19.50 -21.82 30.67
N THR A 552 -19.12 -22.08 31.91
CA THR A 552 -17.79 -22.19 32.49
C THR A 552 -16.99 -23.39 31.96
N VAL A 553 -15.75 -23.14 31.50
CA VAL A 553 -14.67 -24.16 31.48
C VAL A 553 -13.37 -23.47 31.94
N SER A 554 -12.78 -23.99 33.01
CA SER A 554 -11.52 -23.51 33.59
C SER A 554 -10.31 -23.88 32.73
N PRO A 555 -9.22 -23.08 32.69
CA PRO A 555 -8.02 -23.45 31.97
C PRO A 555 -7.17 -24.46 32.76
N ILE A 556 -6.81 -25.57 32.11
CA ILE A 556 -5.82 -26.55 32.59
C ILE A 556 -4.43 -26.07 32.16
N ALA A 557 -3.49 -26.03 33.10
CA ALA A 557 -2.09 -25.64 32.86
C ALA A 557 -1.32 -26.70 32.04
N PRO A 558 -0.34 -26.32 31.19
CA PRO A 558 0.48 -27.29 30.47
C PRO A 558 1.53 -27.93 31.41
N ARG A 559 1.47 -29.26 31.54
CA ARG A 559 2.56 -30.07 32.12
C ARG A 559 3.62 -30.31 31.06
N THR A 560 4.87 -30.06 31.43
CA THR A 560 6.08 -30.39 30.66
C THR A 560 6.70 -31.67 31.23
N ASP A 561 6.68 -32.78 30.48
CA ASP A 561 7.58 -33.93 30.72
C ASP A 561 7.93 -34.60 29.38
N PRO A 562 9.21 -34.65 28.95
CA PRO A 562 9.63 -35.07 27.62
C PRO A 562 9.92 -36.58 27.45
N THR A 563 9.37 -37.48 28.28
CA THR A 563 9.83 -38.89 28.32
C THR A 563 8.79 -39.99 27.99
N VAL A 564 7.64 -39.67 27.37
CA VAL A 564 6.60 -40.68 27.06
C VAL A 564 6.64 -41.13 25.58
N PRO A 565 6.71 -42.45 25.25
CA PRO A 565 6.58 -42.96 23.88
C PRO A 565 5.16 -42.76 23.31
N CYS A 566 5.02 -42.55 21.99
CA CYS A 566 3.75 -42.23 21.30
C CYS A 566 2.61 -43.26 21.48
N THR A 567 2.90 -44.49 21.93
CA THR A 567 1.90 -45.56 22.04
C THR A 567 0.90 -45.38 23.19
N ASP A 568 1.17 -44.52 24.18
CA ASP A 568 0.34 -44.39 25.39
C ASP A 568 -0.53 -43.10 25.45
N LEU A 569 -0.57 -42.32 24.36
CA LEU A 569 -1.41 -41.12 24.26
C LEU A 569 -2.83 -41.48 23.77
N LEU A 570 -3.69 -41.94 24.69
CA LEU A 570 -5.12 -42.13 24.42
C LEU A 570 -5.85 -40.78 24.40
N LEU A 571 -5.87 -40.11 23.25
CA LEU A 571 -6.77 -39.00 22.93
C LEU A 571 -7.33 -39.15 21.49
N PRO A 572 -8.56 -38.72 21.21
CA PRO A 572 -9.31 -39.15 20.01
C PRO A 572 -8.86 -38.54 18.67
N ARG A 573 -7.78 -37.75 18.63
CA ARG A 573 -7.37 -36.95 17.44
C ARG A 573 -5.86 -36.98 17.18
N PHE A 574 -5.29 -38.18 17.19
CA PHE A 574 -3.89 -38.40 16.90
C PHE A 574 -3.74 -39.48 15.82
N SER A 575 -2.90 -39.21 14.82
CA SER A 575 -2.40 -40.24 13.91
C SER A 575 -0.87 -40.20 13.95
N CYS A 576 -0.25 -41.34 14.25
CA CYS A 576 1.20 -41.50 14.28
C CYS A 576 1.63 -42.38 13.12
N ILE A 577 2.65 -41.95 12.38
CA ILE A 577 3.30 -42.75 11.34
C ILE A 577 4.75 -42.95 11.77
N SER A 578 5.19 -44.21 11.85
CA SER A 578 6.59 -44.57 12.03
C SER A 578 7.10 -45.35 10.84
N ASN A 579 8.39 -45.21 10.52
CA ASN A 579 9.03 -46.10 9.55
C ASN A 579 9.31 -47.48 10.19
N ALA A 580 9.61 -48.48 9.37
CA ALA A 580 9.86 -49.87 9.82
C ALA A 580 10.99 -50.02 10.87
N ASN A 581 11.81 -48.98 11.05
CA ASN A 581 12.94 -48.96 11.99
C ASN A 581 12.70 -48.02 13.20
N ASN A 582 11.51 -47.40 13.34
CA ASN A 582 11.14 -46.46 14.41
C ASN A 582 12.08 -45.23 14.58
N GLU A 583 12.82 -44.84 13.54
CA GLU A 583 13.77 -43.71 13.64
C GLU A 583 13.12 -42.34 13.46
N LEU A 584 11.95 -42.28 12.83
CA LEU A 584 11.18 -41.06 12.58
C LEU A 584 9.73 -41.28 13.00
N THR A 585 9.21 -40.39 13.84
CA THR A 585 7.80 -40.38 14.25
C THR A 585 7.16 -39.06 13.85
N ILE A 586 6.12 -39.13 13.01
CA ILE A 586 5.34 -37.97 12.59
C ILE A 586 4.00 -38.00 13.32
N GLY A 587 3.70 -36.93 14.05
CA GLY A 587 2.42 -36.72 14.74
C GLY A 587 1.67 -35.55 14.13
N VAL A 588 0.43 -35.78 13.70
CA VAL A 588 -0.47 -34.73 13.19
C VAL A 588 -1.55 -34.46 14.24
N PHE A 589 -1.77 -33.19 14.58
CA PHE A 589 -2.76 -32.75 15.57
C PHE A 589 -3.80 -31.83 14.93
N GLY A 590 -5.09 -32.10 15.21
CA GLY A 590 -6.19 -31.19 14.88
C GLY A 590 -6.84 -30.62 16.14
N PHE A 591 -6.76 -29.30 16.34
CA PHE A 591 -7.59 -28.61 17.32
C PHE A 591 -9.01 -28.41 16.77
N SER A 592 -10.02 -28.25 17.64
CA SER A 592 -11.35 -27.83 17.17
C SER A 592 -11.29 -26.36 16.75
N GLY A 593 -11.26 -26.13 15.44
CA GLY A 593 -10.94 -24.83 14.81
C GLY A 593 -9.94 -25.07 13.69
N SER A 594 -9.78 -24.13 12.76
CA SER A 594 -8.96 -24.27 11.54
C SER A 594 -7.44 -24.40 11.76
N ASP A 595 -7.01 -24.76 12.97
CA ASP A 595 -5.61 -24.82 13.38
C ASP A 595 -5.08 -26.25 13.37
N LEU A 596 -4.05 -26.49 12.55
CA LEU A 596 -3.40 -27.79 12.37
C LEU A 596 -1.92 -27.66 12.72
N GLY A 597 -1.43 -28.56 13.59
CA GLY A 597 -0.03 -28.61 13.99
C GLY A 597 0.63 -29.91 13.53
N LEU A 598 1.81 -29.81 12.91
CA LEU A 598 2.64 -30.95 12.51
C LEU A 598 3.88 -31.03 13.40
N TRP A 599 4.16 -32.22 13.96
CA TRP A 599 5.37 -32.48 14.72
C TRP A 599 6.20 -33.57 14.03
N ILE A 600 7.50 -33.34 13.91
CA ILE A 600 8.47 -34.29 13.37
C ILE A 600 9.56 -34.51 14.42
N GLY A 601 9.69 -35.74 14.93
CA GLY A 601 10.71 -36.11 15.90
C GLY A 601 11.66 -37.18 15.35
N HIS A 602 12.96 -37.02 15.62
CA HIS A 602 13.98 -38.03 15.33
C HIS A 602 14.30 -38.82 16.60
N GLY A 603 14.33 -40.14 16.49
CA GLY A 603 14.25 -41.10 17.60
C GLY A 603 15.35 -41.10 18.67
N ASN A 604 16.23 -40.09 18.77
CA ASN A 604 17.21 -40.00 19.86
C ASN A 604 17.69 -38.57 20.22
N GLY A 605 16.97 -37.51 19.84
CA GLY A 605 17.36 -36.17 20.26
C GLY A 605 16.31 -35.11 19.95
N GLY A 606 15.75 -34.51 21.00
CA GLY A 606 15.10 -33.20 21.03
C GLY A 606 13.94 -32.96 20.05
N TRP A 607 12.74 -32.75 20.57
CA TRP A 607 11.64 -32.19 19.79
C TRP A 607 11.99 -30.79 19.28
N ILE A 608 11.87 -30.54 17.97
CA ILE A 608 11.92 -29.19 17.42
C ILE A 608 10.54 -28.57 17.62
N THR A 609 10.43 -27.60 18.54
CA THR A 609 9.22 -26.81 18.72
C THR A 609 9.27 -25.59 17.81
N GLU A 610 8.51 -25.58 16.72
CA GLU A 610 8.14 -24.32 16.06
C GLU A 610 6.64 -24.09 16.21
N LYS A 611 6.28 -23.09 17.02
CA LYS A 611 4.91 -22.57 17.06
C LYS A 611 4.69 -21.71 15.81
N PHE A 612 4.08 -22.27 14.79
CA PHE A 612 3.59 -21.49 13.66
C PHE A 612 2.15 -21.05 13.89
N VAL A 613 1.93 -19.74 13.87
CA VAL A 613 0.60 -19.13 13.77
C VAL A 613 0.26 -19.04 12.28
N GLN A 614 -0.89 -19.57 11.91
CA GLN A 614 -1.28 -20.01 10.57
C GLN A 614 -1.93 -18.89 9.72
N VAL A 615 -1.57 -18.79 8.42
CA VAL A 615 -2.42 -18.21 7.36
C VAL A 615 -2.21 -19.01 6.05
N PHE A 616 -3.33 -19.41 5.43
CA PHE A 616 -3.41 -20.20 4.20
C PHE A 616 -2.75 -19.53 2.98
N ILE A 617 -1.78 -20.19 2.34
CA ILE A 617 -1.40 -19.98 0.93
C ILE A 617 -1.08 -21.35 0.31
N TYR A 618 -1.61 -21.63 -0.88
CA TYR A 618 -1.36 -22.85 -1.66
C TYR A 618 0.15 -23.15 -1.88
N SER A 619 1.00 -22.13 -1.82
CA SER A 619 2.46 -22.27 -1.90
C SER A 619 3.04 -23.01 -0.69
N GLU A 620 2.42 -22.91 0.48
CA GLU A 620 2.90 -23.51 1.71
C GLU A 620 2.56 -25.00 1.77
N ILE A 621 1.38 -25.41 1.27
CA ILE A 621 1.01 -26.83 1.12
C ILE A 621 1.92 -27.49 0.08
N ALA A 622 2.23 -26.80 -1.02
CA ALA A 622 3.18 -27.29 -2.02
C ALA A 622 4.61 -27.35 -1.45
N SER A 623 5.01 -26.39 -0.60
CA SER A 623 6.28 -26.40 0.12
C SER A 623 6.36 -27.54 1.12
N GLN A 624 5.30 -27.79 1.89
CA GLN A 624 5.19 -28.90 2.84
C GLN A 624 5.22 -30.27 2.14
N LEU A 625 4.50 -30.44 1.03
CA LEU A 625 4.55 -31.67 0.22
C LEU A 625 5.91 -31.86 -0.44
N LYS A 626 6.58 -30.76 -0.81
CA LYS A 626 7.95 -30.78 -1.33
C LYS A 626 8.95 -31.18 -0.25
N GLU A 627 8.86 -30.65 0.97
CA GLU A 627 9.69 -31.04 2.11
C GLU A 627 9.44 -32.49 2.52
N ILE A 628 8.18 -32.95 2.52
CA ILE A 628 7.82 -34.36 2.71
C ILE A 628 8.48 -35.23 1.64
N ALA A 629 8.36 -34.86 0.36
CA ALA A 629 8.97 -35.60 -0.74
C ALA A 629 10.52 -35.59 -0.69
N ILE A 630 11.15 -34.49 -0.27
CA ILE A 630 12.60 -34.36 -0.07
C ILE A 630 13.07 -35.21 1.12
N ALA A 631 12.33 -35.22 2.23
CA ALA A 631 12.63 -36.06 3.39
C ALA A 631 12.57 -37.55 3.01
N PHE A 632 11.59 -37.95 2.20
CA PHE A 632 11.46 -39.31 1.68
C PHE A 632 12.54 -39.70 0.67
N LYS A 633 13.03 -38.76 -0.16
CA LYS A 633 14.12 -38.97 -1.12
C LYS A 633 15.43 -39.44 -0.46
N ASN A 634 15.64 -39.08 0.80
CA ASN A 634 16.91 -39.32 1.50
C ASN A 634 16.96 -40.63 2.31
N GLN A 635 15.89 -41.45 2.37
CA GLN A 635 15.83 -42.62 3.26
C GLN A 635 15.39 -43.97 2.63
N GLY A 636 15.26 -44.08 1.30
CA GLY A 636 15.01 -45.37 0.61
C GLY A 636 13.58 -45.55 0.07
N PRO A 637 13.21 -46.75 -0.42
CA PRO A 637 11.95 -46.97 -1.14
C PRO A 637 10.74 -46.85 -0.20
N VAL A 638 9.93 -45.82 -0.42
CA VAL A 638 8.67 -45.57 0.29
C VAL A 638 7.58 -46.46 -0.29
N ASP A 639 6.78 -47.11 0.58
CA ASP A 639 5.57 -47.80 0.15
C ASP A 639 4.51 -46.75 -0.22
N ALA A 640 4.23 -46.64 -1.52
CA ALA A 640 3.22 -45.72 -2.05
C ALA A 640 1.81 -45.99 -1.50
N ASN A 641 1.54 -47.19 -0.97
CA ASN A 641 0.27 -47.51 -0.33
C ASN A 641 0.11 -46.85 1.04
N GLU A 642 1.14 -46.84 1.88
CA GLU A 642 1.09 -46.19 3.19
C GLU A 642 0.95 -44.67 3.06
N LEU A 643 1.66 -44.07 2.10
CA LEU A 643 1.57 -42.63 1.84
C LEU A 643 0.17 -42.23 1.34
N TYR A 644 -0.44 -43.05 0.48
CA TYR A 644 -1.79 -42.81 -0.03
C TYR A 644 -2.83 -42.86 1.09
N GLU A 645 -2.80 -43.91 1.92
CA GLU A 645 -3.75 -44.07 3.03
C GLU A 645 -3.60 -42.92 4.03
N ALA A 646 -2.38 -42.58 4.44
CA ALA A 646 -2.11 -41.48 5.36
C ALA A 646 -2.65 -40.12 4.86
N MET A 647 -2.46 -39.81 3.58
CA MET A 647 -2.96 -38.56 2.98
C MET A 647 -4.48 -38.53 2.89
N MET A 648 -5.13 -39.65 2.56
CA MET A 648 -6.58 -39.72 2.39
C MET A 648 -7.35 -39.83 3.70
N THR A 649 -6.73 -40.31 4.78
CA THR A 649 -7.33 -40.36 6.12
C THR A 649 -7.18 -39.06 6.92
N THR A 650 -6.40 -38.09 6.43
CA THR A 650 -6.23 -36.81 7.11
C THR A 650 -7.41 -35.87 6.80
N GLU A 651 -8.31 -35.67 7.77
CA GLU A 651 -9.42 -34.73 7.62
C GLU A 651 -8.90 -33.29 7.40
N GLY A 652 -9.34 -32.64 6.31
CA GLY A 652 -9.03 -31.23 6.03
C GLY A 652 -8.54 -30.91 4.61
N PHE A 653 -8.16 -31.92 3.82
CA PHE A 653 -7.75 -31.72 2.43
C PHE A 653 -8.92 -31.91 1.46
N ALA A 654 -9.35 -30.83 0.80
CA ALA A 654 -10.29 -30.97 -0.32
C ALA A 654 -9.59 -31.64 -1.52
N GLU A 655 -10.28 -32.55 -2.23
CA GLU A 655 -9.73 -33.29 -3.39
C GLU A 655 -9.09 -32.36 -4.45
N GLU A 656 -9.63 -31.15 -4.61
CA GLU A 656 -9.15 -30.11 -5.53
C GLU A 656 -7.79 -29.52 -5.13
N MET A 657 -7.51 -29.42 -3.82
CA MET A 657 -6.20 -28.99 -3.30
C MET A 657 -5.14 -30.03 -3.56
N LEU A 658 -5.47 -31.30 -3.29
CA LEU A 658 -4.57 -32.43 -3.55
C LEU A 658 -4.23 -32.49 -5.04
N ALA A 659 -5.24 -32.37 -5.92
CA ALA A 659 -5.05 -32.37 -7.37
C ALA A 659 -4.06 -31.29 -7.84
N SER A 660 -4.06 -30.10 -7.23
CA SER A 660 -3.18 -29.00 -7.63
C SER A 660 -1.73 -29.17 -7.16
N ALA A 661 -1.50 -29.93 -6.08
CA ALA A 661 -0.16 -30.22 -5.57
C ALA A 661 0.57 -31.35 -6.32
N PHE A 662 -0.14 -32.09 -7.19
CA PHE A 662 0.41 -33.21 -7.96
C PHE A 662 1.47 -32.84 -9.00
N ASP A 663 1.53 -31.57 -9.43
CA ASP A 663 2.56 -31.10 -10.37
C ASP A 663 3.99 -31.34 -9.84
N TYR A 664 4.16 -31.39 -8.51
CA TYR A 664 5.45 -31.68 -7.86
C TYR A 664 5.72 -33.18 -7.65
N MET A 665 4.68 -34.01 -7.46
CA MET A 665 4.84 -35.46 -7.29
C MET A 665 5.14 -36.21 -8.60
N ILE A 666 4.74 -35.64 -9.74
CA ILE A 666 4.95 -36.22 -11.08
C ILE A 666 6.41 -36.14 -11.56
N GLN A 667 7.28 -35.41 -10.86
CA GLN A 667 8.73 -35.48 -11.08
C GLN A 667 9.29 -36.88 -10.79
N GLU A 668 8.54 -37.75 -10.07
CA GLU A 668 8.86 -39.16 -9.84
C GLU A 668 7.76 -40.08 -10.45
N GLU A 669 7.98 -40.49 -11.70
CA GLU A 669 7.02 -41.16 -12.61
C GLU A 669 6.39 -42.44 -12.03
N LYS A 670 7.05 -43.09 -11.05
CA LYS A 670 6.61 -44.36 -10.45
C LYS A 670 5.60 -44.16 -9.31
N VAL A 671 5.81 -43.16 -8.47
CA VAL A 671 4.93 -42.83 -7.32
C VAL A 671 3.67 -42.12 -7.81
N GLY A 672 3.83 -41.17 -8.73
CA GLY A 672 2.69 -40.49 -9.36
C GLY A 672 1.75 -41.45 -10.09
N ARG A 673 2.28 -42.45 -10.80
CA ARG A 673 1.46 -43.46 -11.52
C ARG A 673 0.70 -44.40 -10.57
N ALA A 674 1.31 -44.85 -9.49
CA ALA A 674 0.66 -45.73 -8.51
C ALA A 674 -0.50 -45.02 -7.77
N PHE A 675 -0.29 -43.76 -7.40
CA PHE A 675 -1.32 -42.93 -6.74
C PHE A 675 -2.50 -42.63 -7.68
N MET A 676 -2.22 -42.22 -8.92
CA MET A 676 -3.24 -41.87 -9.92
C MET A 676 -4.07 -43.06 -10.41
N ALA A 677 -3.56 -44.28 -10.28
CA ALA A 677 -4.32 -45.50 -10.57
C ALA A 677 -5.41 -45.78 -9.52
N LYS A 678 -5.25 -45.31 -8.28
CA LYS A 678 -6.18 -45.56 -7.17
C LYS A 678 -7.25 -44.47 -6.98
N ALA A 679 -7.04 -43.26 -7.50
CA ALA A 679 -7.99 -42.15 -7.38
C ALA A 679 -8.41 -41.56 -8.75
N PRO A 680 -9.34 -42.21 -9.49
CA PRO A 680 -9.72 -41.83 -10.86
C PRO A 680 -10.27 -40.40 -10.97
N LYS A 681 -10.94 -39.93 -9.91
CA LYS A 681 -11.56 -38.60 -9.84
C LYS A 681 -10.52 -37.49 -9.67
N LEU A 682 -9.52 -37.70 -8.82
CA LEU A 682 -8.35 -36.82 -8.65
C LEU A 682 -7.51 -36.76 -9.93
N ARG A 683 -7.33 -37.91 -10.58
CA ARG A 683 -6.66 -37.98 -11.89
C ARG A 683 -7.36 -37.13 -12.94
N LYS A 684 -8.70 -37.18 -12.98
CA LYS A 684 -9.50 -36.35 -13.89
C LYS A 684 -9.33 -34.86 -13.59
N LEU A 685 -9.47 -34.44 -12.32
CA LEU A 685 -9.28 -33.06 -11.87
C LEU A 685 -7.87 -32.52 -12.18
N TRP A 686 -6.83 -33.34 -11.97
CA TRP A 686 -5.46 -32.95 -12.31
C TRP A 686 -5.27 -32.80 -13.82
N LEU A 687 -5.77 -33.73 -14.64
CA LEU A 687 -5.69 -33.62 -16.11
C LEU A 687 -6.41 -32.37 -16.62
N GLU A 688 -7.61 -32.08 -16.10
CA GLU A 688 -8.36 -30.87 -16.44
C GLU A 688 -7.57 -29.60 -16.07
N ASN A 689 -6.94 -29.57 -14.89
CA ASN A 689 -6.10 -28.46 -14.46
C ASN A 689 -4.81 -28.33 -15.29
N TYR A 690 -4.16 -29.45 -15.63
CA TYR A 690 -2.91 -29.48 -16.40
C TYR A 690 -3.11 -28.96 -17.82
N PHE A 691 -4.18 -29.36 -18.51
CA PHE A 691 -4.48 -28.85 -19.85
C PHE A 691 -4.93 -27.39 -19.83
N THR A 692 -5.63 -26.94 -18.79
CA THR A 692 -6.01 -25.53 -18.63
C THR A 692 -4.82 -24.61 -18.34
N LYS A 693 -3.74 -25.14 -17.75
CA LYS A 693 -2.49 -24.39 -17.49
C LYS A 693 -1.54 -24.32 -18.69
N ASN A 694 -1.61 -25.29 -19.61
CA ASN A 694 -0.63 -25.49 -20.68
C ASN A 694 -1.20 -25.32 -22.10
N MET A 695 -2.45 -24.86 -22.22
CA MET A 695 -3.06 -24.29 -23.43
C MET A 695 -3.29 -22.80 -23.20
#